data_AF-A0A0C2VL14-F1
#
_entry.id   AF-A0A0C2VL14-F1
#
_cell.length_a   1.000
_cell.length_b   1.000
_cell.length_c   1.000
_cell.angle_alpha   90.00
_cell.angle_beta   90.00
_cell.angle_gamma   90.00
#
_symmetry.space_group_name_H-M   'P 1'
#
loop_
_entity.id
_entity.type
_entity.pdbx_description
1 polymer ?
#
loop_
_entity_poly.entity_id
_entity_poly.type
_entity_poly.pdbx_seq_one_letter_code
_entity_poly.pdbx_strand_id
1 'polypeptide(L)'
;MKKLIVYTNIQDLKLQQELLKQSDGISSTLMMFEDFYKKMVLFQDFKKIEPIERVFLLHKVCSELKNFKALNISLKIRDFYTQSRDIFQLFHDLSYNFISFDSFYKLKVYDGFENEMRILEDIFKGYVDLLTKNNLIDVSIFHFDFEINDYFIDNYDEFEFHIDKNLNQFELFLINSIKKEKKLFTKSIKNINNNVNSYQVKEKLEQVALAFELIDEMTKTIEVDKIAIILPDEKLKQLFLTYDRGKNITTQIYFSSNIYFKLINKLLAYIDAPNAKEDNLFKKFDIEVNNFLLKEKIDIDDFFTILGDIPLKTVSIKELMRSSLEGYLLLIQEWLFVWLEMIKNIKVEDENGGKIKLLAVNEAIYHEIEGVIIVDFNEGVVPSTLARDRFLNSDLRKQLGLPTSIDMQNEEKKSYIKLINHAKAVALIHSISSSGIASNFLYELGVKNSISKEVDYNFFYNISLLTPLIKPQKIEFNAFEFEWSSTMLKNYLECKQKFYYKYILKIAQRADSTANDGQILHKVLENLFKDRSFYDDEQLLRDNLKTLIAQEVDDSTVSNIYKKRLWERKLEHLVSKQIKHFSDGWRVVAREKRVYGEIGGLKFKGSIDRIDQTPTHSLVIDYKSGSIKKVNSIKKFENLSDFQMNIYKELTKKTLSNVEFAYIEILDSGDLIKVDRMDEKEEYLMEHIANLKATKTLNLEKRADIHNCNYCEYQLLCQRGAYLR
;
A
#
# COMPACT_ATOMS: atom_id res chain seq x y z
N MET A 1 3.61 -8.50 60.72
CA MET A 1 2.89 -7.57 59.84
C MET A 1 3.01 -8.11 58.42
N LYS A 2 1.91 -8.56 57.82
CA LYS A 2 1.93 -9.08 56.44
C LYS A 2 1.89 -7.91 55.48
N LYS A 3 2.99 -7.68 54.78
CA LYS A 3 3.13 -6.58 53.82
C LYS A 3 2.99 -7.10 52.39
N LEU A 4 2.18 -6.42 51.58
CA LEU A 4 2.10 -6.64 50.14
C LEU A 4 2.81 -5.51 49.41
N ILE A 5 3.81 -5.85 48.60
CA ILE A 5 4.53 -4.90 47.75
C ILE A 5 4.19 -5.20 46.29
N VAL A 6 3.62 -4.22 45.60
CA VAL A 6 3.10 -4.32 44.24
C VAL A 6 3.95 -3.48 43.30
N TYR A 7 4.41 -4.10 42.20
CA TYR A 7 5.24 -3.44 41.18
C TYR A 7 4.53 -3.44 39.83
N THR A 8 4.67 -2.35 39.07
CA THR A 8 4.27 -2.29 37.66
C THR A 8 5.39 -2.72 36.70
N ASN A 9 6.60 -2.97 37.23
CA ASN A 9 7.79 -3.34 36.47
C ASN A 9 8.35 -4.69 36.94
N ILE A 10 8.47 -5.64 36.00
CA ILE A 10 8.94 -7.00 36.30
C ILE A 10 10.41 -7.03 36.74
N GLN A 11 11.25 -6.13 36.23
CA GLN A 11 12.67 -6.09 36.57
C GLN A 11 12.89 -5.52 37.98
N ASP A 12 12.16 -4.47 38.36
CA ASP A 12 12.18 -3.95 39.74
C ASP A 12 11.69 -5.02 40.74
N LEU A 13 10.64 -5.78 40.36
CA LEU A 13 10.14 -6.91 41.15
C LEU A 13 11.21 -8.01 41.31
N LYS A 14 11.90 -8.39 40.23
CA LYS A 14 12.97 -9.40 40.26
C LYS A 14 14.17 -8.95 41.08
N LEU A 15 14.61 -7.70 40.92
CA LEU A 15 15.68 -7.12 41.74
C LEU A 15 15.33 -7.21 43.23
N GLN A 16 14.09 -6.87 43.59
CA GLN A 16 13.64 -6.99 44.96
C GLN A 16 13.56 -8.44 45.44
N GLN A 17 13.15 -9.39 44.57
CA GLN A 17 13.19 -10.81 44.88
C GLN A 17 14.61 -11.31 45.17
N GLU A 18 15.61 -10.84 44.42
CA GLU A 18 17.02 -11.17 44.66
C GLU A 18 17.54 -10.60 45.98
N LEU A 19 17.21 -9.35 46.28
CA LEU A 19 17.55 -8.71 47.55
C LEU A 19 16.90 -9.44 48.75
N LEU A 20 15.65 -9.86 48.60
CA LEU A 20 14.93 -10.60 49.65
C LEU A 20 15.50 -12.00 49.89
N LYS A 21 16.01 -12.67 48.85
CA LYS A 21 16.73 -13.95 49.01
C LYS A 21 18.00 -13.82 49.84
N GLN A 22 18.57 -12.62 49.93
CA GLN A 22 19.78 -12.32 50.70
C GLN A 22 19.47 -11.85 52.14
N SER A 23 18.21 -11.56 52.45
CA SER A 23 17.79 -11.07 53.77
C SER A 23 16.99 -12.13 54.52
N ASP A 24 17.51 -12.61 55.66
CA ASP A 24 16.75 -13.47 56.58
C ASP A 24 15.69 -12.65 57.32
N GLY A 25 14.41 -13.03 57.17
CA GLY A 25 13.38 -12.72 58.17
C GLY A 25 12.23 -11.77 57.78
N ILE A 26 12.09 -11.32 56.53
CA ILE A 26 10.94 -10.47 56.13
C ILE A 26 9.96 -11.25 55.24
N SER A 27 8.76 -11.49 55.77
CA SER A 27 7.59 -12.04 55.07
C SER A 27 6.86 -10.92 54.30
N SER A 28 7.48 -10.39 53.24
CA SER A 28 6.80 -9.49 52.30
C SER A 28 6.37 -10.28 51.07
N THR A 29 5.08 -10.24 50.74
CA THR A 29 4.59 -10.81 49.49
C THR A 29 4.87 -9.81 48.37
N LEU A 30 5.57 -10.26 47.32
CA LEU A 30 5.81 -9.47 46.11
C LEU A 30 4.84 -9.90 45.02
N MET A 31 4.29 -8.93 44.28
CA MET A 31 3.33 -9.21 43.22
C MET A 31 3.39 -8.18 42.08
N MET A 32 3.12 -8.62 40.86
CA MET A 32 2.88 -7.71 39.74
C MET A 32 1.53 -7.01 39.88
N PHE A 33 1.44 -5.77 39.41
CA PHE A 33 0.21 -4.98 39.46
C PHE A 33 -0.96 -5.69 38.75
N GLU A 34 -0.70 -6.40 37.66
CA GLU A 34 -1.70 -7.18 36.91
C GLU A 34 -2.28 -8.33 37.74
N ASP A 35 -1.47 -8.96 38.59
CA ASP A 35 -1.91 -10.04 39.48
C ASP A 35 -2.66 -9.48 40.69
N PHE A 36 -2.22 -8.34 41.21
CA PHE A 36 -2.94 -7.61 42.26
C PHE A 36 -4.33 -7.21 41.78
N TYR A 37 -4.42 -6.65 40.57
CA TYR A 37 -5.66 -6.28 39.91
C TYR A 37 -6.64 -7.46 39.81
N LYS A 38 -6.17 -8.60 39.28
CA LYS A 38 -6.99 -9.81 39.13
C LYS A 38 -7.50 -10.37 40.45
N LYS A 39 -6.76 -10.19 41.54
CA LYS A 39 -7.16 -10.65 42.88
C LYS A 39 -8.07 -9.67 43.59
N MET A 40 -7.96 -8.38 43.28
CA MET A 40 -8.72 -7.32 43.92
C MET A 40 -10.15 -7.21 43.39
N VAL A 41 -10.37 -7.53 42.10
CA VAL A 41 -11.68 -7.43 41.46
C VAL A 41 -12.37 -8.79 41.46
N LEU A 42 -13.55 -8.87 42.09
CA LEU A 42 -14.47 -10.00 41.98
C LEU A 42 -15.53 -9.71 40.93
N PHE A 43 -15.87 -10.75 40.19
CA PHE A 43 -16.98 -10.74 39.24
C PHE A 43 -18.06 -11.68 39.75
N GLN A 44 -19.32 -11.35 39.48
CA GLN A 44 -20.42 -12.31 39.63
C GLN A 44 -20.13 -13.56 38.76
N ASP A 45 -20.76 -14.69 39.06
CA ASP A 45 -20.58 -16.00 38.39
C ASP A 45 -21.09 -16.03 36.92
N PHE A 46 -20.70 -15.04 36.12
CA PHE A 46 -21.00 -14.90 34.72
C PHE A 46 -19.85 -15.43 33.86
N LYS A 47 -20.21 -15.97 32.70
CA LYS A 47 -19.23 -16.46 31.72
C LYS A 47 -18.60 -15.26 31.02
N LYS A 48 -17.28 -15.27 30.83
CA LYS A 48 -16.61 -14.24 30.01
C LYS A 48 -17.06 -14.36 28.56
N ILE A 49 -17.46 -13.25 27.95
CA ILE A 49 -17.81 -13.23 26.54
C ILE A 49 -16.57 -13.32 25.66
N GLU A 50 -16.66 -14.10 24.60
CA GLU A 50 -15.56 -14.23 23.64
C GLU A 50 -15.53 -13.06 22.66
N PRO A 51 -14.34 -12.62 22.18
CA PRO A 51 -14.21 -11.47 21.30
C PRO A 51 -15.12 -11.48 20.07
N ILE A 52 -15.39 -12.67 19.52
CA ILE A 52 -16.27 -12.83 18.37
C ILE A 52 -17.74 -12.64 18.72
N GLU A 53 -18.18 -13.21 19.84
CA GLU A 53 -19.56 -13.14 20.32
C GLU A 53 -19.98 -11.70 20.61
N ARG A 54 -19.04 -10.89 21.12
CA ARG A 54 -19.24 -9.43 21.32
C ARG A 54 -19.75 -8.76 20.06
N VAL A 55 -19.11 -9.02 18.92
CA VAL A 55 -19.47 -8.40 17.64
C VAL A 55 -20.89 -8.79 17.22
N PHE A 56 -21.29 -10.04 17.42
CA PHE A 56 -22.62 -10.52 17.06
C PHE A 56 -23.72 -10.00 17.99
N LEU A 57 -23.46 -9.89 19.30
CA LEU A 57 -24.39 -9.24 20.22
C LEU A 57 -24.56 -7.75 19.90
N LEU A 58 -23.46 -7.04 19.66
CA LEU A 58 -23.51 -5.63 19.27
C LEU A 58 -24.27 -5.45 17.94
N HIS A 59 -24.01 -6.32 16.96
CA HIS A 59 -24.73 -6.33 15.68
C HIS A 59 -26.23 -6.48 15.88
N LYS A 60 -26.65 -7.40 16.76
CA LYS A 60 -28.06 -7.62 17.10
C LYS A 60 -28.70 -6.33 17.64
N VAL A 61 -28.07 -5.68 18.64
CA VAL A 61 -28.55 -4.40 19.20
C VAL A 61 -28.67 -3.34 18.11
N CYS A 62 -27.63 -3.17 17.29
CA CYS A 62 -27.62 -2.18 16.21
C CYS A 62 -28.70 -2.45 15.16
N SER A 63 -29.04 -3.71 14.90
CA SER A 63 -30.07 -4.10 13.93
C SER A 63 -31.51 -3.80 14.41
N GLU A 64 -31.73 -3.76 15.71
CA GLU A 64 -33.04 -3.50 16.34
C GLU A 64 -33.30 -1.98 16.52
N LEU A 65 -32.26 -1.15 16.47
CA LEU A 65 -32.34 0.30 16.66
C LEU A 65 -32.75 1.05 15.38
N LYS A 66 -33.91 1.72 15.42
CA LYS A 66 -34.47 2.47 14.28
C LYS A 66 -33.57 3.60 13.77
N ASN A 67 -32.83 4.26 14.68
CA ASN A 67 -32.02 5.44 14.37
C ASN A 67 -30.55 5.11 14.03
N PHE A 68 -30.17 3.83 14.02
CA PHE A 68 -28.78 3.40 13.81
C PHE A 68 -28.16 3.92 12.50
N LYS A 69 -28.99 4.06 11.44
CA LYS A 69 -28.54 4.56 10.13
C LYS A 69 -27.84 5.92 10.19
N ALA A 70 -28.12 6.75 11.21
CA ALA A 70 -27.48 8.04 11.38
C ALA A 70 -25.97 7.95 11.68
N LEU A 71 -25.48 6.82 12.22
CA LEU A 71 -24.05 6.63 12.50
C LEU A 71 -23.20 6.31 11.25
N ASN A 72 -23.83 6.09 10.09
CA ASN A 72 -23.16 5.68 8.84
C ASN A 72 -22.28 4.42 9.02
N ILE A 73 -22.83 3.41 9.72
CA ILE A 73 -22.20 2.10 9.93
C ILE A 73 -23.02 1.04 9.19
N SER A 74 -22.36 0.17 8.45
CA SER A 74 -23.01 -0.90 7.67
C SER A 74 -23.40 -2.07 8.58
N LEU A 75 -24.63 -2.56 8.45
CA LEU A 75 -25.10 -3.78 9.13
C LEU A 75 -24.73 -5.07 8.38
N LYS A 76 -24.00 -5.00 7.27
CA LYS A 76 -23.44 -6.21 6.64
C LYS A 76 -22.34 -6.75 7.53
N ILE A 77 -22.36 -8.05 7.85
CA ILE A 77 -21.48 -8.63 8.88
C ILE A 77 -19.99 -8.37 8.61
N ARG A 78 -19.55 -8.47 7.35
CA ARG A 78 -18.14 -8.21 6.96
C ARG A 78 -17.73 -6.77 7.27
N ASP A 79 -18.54 -5.80 6.87
CA ASP A 79 -18.28 -4.38 7.12
C ASP A 79 -18.38 -4.08 8.62
N PHE A 80 -19.43 -4.59 9.27
CA PHE A 80 -19.73 -4.37 10.68
C PHE A 80 -18.62 -4.90 11.59
N TYR A 81 -18.05 -6.07 11.29
CA TYR A 81 -16.94 -6.63 12.05
C TYR A 81 -15.74 -5.68 12.12
N THR A 82 -15.45 -4.98 11.01
CA THR A 82 -14.36 -4.01 10.98
C THR A 82 -14.74 -2.68 11.67
N GLN A 83 -15.94 -2.18 11.42
CA GLN A 83 -16.41 -0.87 11.90
C GLN A 83 -16.79 -0.88 13.40
N SER A 84 -17.21 -2.03 13.95
CA SER A 84 -17.56 -2.19 15.37
C SER A 84 -16.36 -2.02 16.30
N ARG A 85 -15.12 -2.14 15.80
CA ARG A 85 -13.91 -1.88 16.59
C ARG A 85 -13.88 -0.46 17.15
N ASP A 86 -14.34 0.52 16.37
CA ASP A 86 -14.41 1.92 16.81
C ASP A 86 -15.41 2.09 17.96
N ILE A 87 -16.54 1.37 17.92
CA ILE A 87 -17.56 1.40 18.97
C ILE A 87 -17.02 0.76 20.24
N PHE A 88 -16.41 -0.42 20.14
CA PHE A 88 -15.82 -1.10 21.30
C PHE A 88 -14.68 -0.30 21.92
N GLN A 89 -13.87 0.39 21.11
CA GLN A 89 -12.83 1.27 21.62
C GLN A 89 -13.43 2.43 22.41
N LEU A 90 -14.48 3.07 21.90
CA LEU A 90 -15.18 4.13 22.64
C LEU A 90 -15.73 3.61 23.97
N PHE A 91 -16.43 2.46 23.96
CA PHE A 91 -16.99 1.88 25.18
C PHE A 91 -15.91 1.52 26.18
N HIS A 92 -14.81 0.93 25.72
CA HIS A 92 -13.65 0.63 26.56
C HIS A 92 -13.08 1.90 27.20
N ASP A 93 -12.84 2.95 26.40
CA ASP A 93 -12.28 4.22 26.89
C ASP A 93 -13.18 4.87 27.94
N LEU A 94 -14.50 4.83 27.74
CA LEU A 94 -15.49 5.36 28.70
C LEU A 94 -15.51 4.55 30.00
N SER A 95 -15.61 3.22 29.90
CA SER A 95 -15.61 2.32 31.05
C SER A 95 -14.31 2.44 31.85
N TYR A 96 -13.16 2.38 31.18
CA TYR A 96 -11.83 2.38 31.79
C TYR A 96 -11.52 3.70 32.54
N ASN A 97 -12.17 4.79 32.15
CA ASN A 97 -12.00 6.11 32.77
C ASN A 97 -13.24 6.60 33.56
N PHE A 98 -14.23 5.74 33.84
CA PHE A 98 -15.46 6.11 34.58
C PHE A 98 -16.24 7.30 34.01
N ILE A 99 -16.30 7.43 32.68
CA ILE A 99 -16.99 8.53 32.02
C ILE A 99 -18.39 8.08 31.61
N SER A 100 -19.42 8.73 32.15
CA SER A 100 -20.80 8.51 31.72
C SER A 100 -21.14 9.29 30.44
N PHE A 101 -22.13 8.80 29.70
CA PHE A 101 -22.62 9.47 28.50
C PHE A 101 -23.16 10.90 28.78
N ASP A 102 -23.62 11.17 30.01
CA ASP A 102 -24.05 12.51 30.43
C ASP A 102 -22.96 13.58 30.32
N SER A 103 -21.69 13.17 30.34
CA SER A 103 -20.56 14.07 30.17
C SER A 103 -20.54 14.70 28.78
N PHE A 104 -21.02 13.98 27.75
CA PHE A 104 -21.07 14.48 26.38
C PHE A 104 -22.12 15.56 26.16
N TYR A 105 -23.28 15.45 26.84
CA TYR A 105 -24.39 16.39 26.68
C TYR A 105 -24.11 17.78 27.26
N LYS A 106 -23.04 17.91 28.04
CA LYS A 106 -22.55 19.20 28.57
C LYS A 106 -21.60 19.91 27.61
N LEU A 107 -21.13 19.23 26.55
CA LEU A 107 -20.15 19.76 25.60
C LEU A 107 -20.86 20.42 24.41
N LYS A 108 -20.37 21.60 23.99
CA LYS A 108 -20.80 22.26 22.76
C LYS A 108 -19.80 21.93 21.65
N VAL A 109 -20.18 21.06 20.72
CA VAL A 109 -19.29 20.52 19.66
C VAL A 109 -19.73 20.96 18.26
N TYR A 110 -20.61 20.21 17.60
CA TYR A 110 -21.24 20.55 16.32
C TYR A 110 -22.70 20.09 16.31
N ASP A 111 -23.49 20.64 15.39
CA ASP A 111 -24.89 20.30 15.22
C ASP A 111 -25.05 18.83 14.81
N GLY A 112 -25.71 18.03 15.67
CA GLY A 112 -25.92 16.58 15.46
C GLY A 112 -25.05 15.67 16.33
N PHE A 113 -23.98 16.17 16.96
CA PHE A 113 -23.11 15.38 17.85
C PHE A 113 -23.88 14.77 19.03
N GLU A 114 -24.77 15.55 19.66
CA GLU A 114 -25.62 15.06 20.75
C GLU A 114 -26.48 13.87 20.32
N ASN A 115 -27.03 13.91 19.11
CA ASN A 115 -27.85 12.81 18.59
C ASN A 115 -27.02 11.55 18.32
N GLU A 116 -25.79 11.70 17.80
CA GLU A 116 -24.87 10.58 17.62
C GLU A 116 -24.50 9.93 18.97
N MET A 117 -24.21 10.74 20.00
CA MET A 117 -23.91 10.24 21.34
C MET A 117 -25.11 9.56 22.00
N ARG A 118 -26.34 10.05 21.79
CA ARG A 118 -27.57 9.37 22.25
C ARG A 118 -27.73 8.00 21.62
N ILE A 119 -27.49 7.88 20.32
CA ILE A 119 -27.55 6.58 19.65
C ILE A 119 -26.49 5.63 20.21
N LEU A 120 -25.26 6.10 20.45
CA LEU A 120 -24.21 5.29 21.06
C LEU A 120 -24.51 4.89 22.51
N GLU A 121 -25.17 5.76 23.27
CA GLU A 121 -25.66 5.46 24.61
C GLU A 121 -26.74 4.35 24.58
N ASP A 122 -27.69 4.44 23.64
CA ASP A 122 -28.72 3.42 23.45
C ASP A 122 -28.11 2.07 23.04
N ILE A 123 -27.10 2.09 22.15
CA ILE A 123 -26.33 0.89 21.78
C ILE A 123 -25.62 0.30 23.00
N PHE A 124 -24.97 1.15 23.81
CA PHE A 124 -24.25 0.71 25.00
C PHE A 124 -25.19 0.05 26.01
N LYS A 125 -26.33 0.69 26.31
CA LYS A 125 -27.37 0.13 27.20
C LYS A 125 -27.91 -1.19 26.67
N GLY A 126 -28.30 -1.24 25.40
CA GLY A 126 -28.81 -2.47 24.79
C GLY A 126 -27.78 -3.60 24.77
N TYR A 127 -26.49 -3.28 24.62
CA TYR A 127 -25.40 -4.26 24.70
C TYR A 127 -25.23 -4.80 26.12
N VAL A 128 -25.22 -3.94 27.14
CA VAL A 128 -25.16 -4.35 28.55
C VAL A 128 -26.39 -5.19 28.94
N ASP A 129 -27.59 -4.81 28.51
CA ASP A 129 -28.81 -5.58 28.77
C ASP A 129 -28.74 -6.99 28.19
N LEU A 130 -28.19 -7.15 26.98
CA LEU A 130 -27.96 -8.47 26.39
C LEU A 130 -26.88 -9.27 27.13
N LEU A 131 -25.81 -8.64 27.61
CA LEU A 131 -24.81 -9.31 28.42
C LEU A 131 -25.43 -9.88 29.71
N THR A 132 -26.17 -9.05 30.44
CA THR A 132 -26.87 -9.47 31.66
C THR A 132 -27.89 -10.58 31.40
N LYS A 133 -28.68 -10.46 30.32
CA LYS A 133 -29.67 -11.49 29.96
C LYS A 133 -29.04 -12.84 29.64
N ASN A 134 -27.84 -12.85 29.07
CA ASN A 134 -27.10 -14.06 28.71
C ASN A 134 -26.12 -14.51 29.81
N ASN A 135 -26.10 -13.87 30.98
CA ASN A 135 -25.15 -14.15 32.06
C ASN A 135 -23.68 -14.05 31.59
N LEU A 136 -23.38 -13.02 30.80
CA LEU A 136 -22.07 -12.76 30.20
C LEU A 136 -21.39 -11.53 30.79
N ILE A 137 -20.06 -11.54 30.89
CA ILE A 137 -19.25 -10.36 31.24
C ILE A 137 -18.28 -10.03 30.12
N ASP A 138 -18.29 -8.77 29.70
CA ASP A 138 -17.29 -8.19 28.82
C ASP A 138 -16.19 -7.48 29.62
N VAL A 139 -15.02 -8.13 29.68
CA VAL A 139 -13.82 -7.65 30.39
C VAL A 139 -13.26 -6.35 29.77
N SER A 140 -13.76 -5.84 28.66
CA SER A 140 -13.36 -4.51 28.18
C SER A 140 -14.20 -3.37 28.76
N ILE A 141 -15.42 -3.64 29.22
CA ILE A 141 -16.39 -2.61 29.67
C ILE A 141 -16.92 -2.82 31.09
N PHE A 142 -16.51 -3.88 31.78
CA PHE A 142 -16.98 -4.32 33.11
C PHE A 142 -16.81 -3.34 34.28
N HIS A 143 -16.14 -2.20 34.07
CA HIS A 143 -15.90 -1.22 35.13
C HIS A 143 -17.20 -0.64 35.75
N PHE A 144 -18.36 -1.02 35.22
CA PHE A 144 -19.69 -0.70 35.75
C PHE A 144 -20.29 -1.77 36.69
N ASP A 145 -19.83 -3.02 36.67
CA ASP A 145 -20.38 -4.14 37.45
C ASP A 145 -19.26 -5.05 38.02
N PHE A 146 -18.68 -4.64 39.15
CA PHE A 146 -17.68 -5.43 39.88
C PHE A 146 -17.82 -5.26 41.39
N GLU A 147 -17.32 -6.23 42.14
CA GLU A 147 -17.20 -6.17 43.59
C GLU A 147 -15.74 -6.16 44.02
N ILE A 148 -15.44 -5.49 45.14
CA ILE A 148 -14.09 -5.45 45.69
C ILE A 148 -13.89 -6.70 46.56
N ASN A 149 -12.77 -7.40 46.35
CA ASN A 149 -12.39 -8.55 47.14
C ASN A 149 -11.88 -8.15 48.54
N ASP A 150 -12.79 -7.83 49.46
CA ASP A 150 -12.43 -7.44 50.83
C ASP A 150 -11.65 -8.57 51.55
N TYR A 151 -11.95 -9.84 51.27
CA TYR A 151 -11.21 -10.98 51.81
C TYR A 151 -9.72 -10.97 51.41
N PHE A 152 -9.40 -10.60 50.17
CA PHE A 152 -8.01 -10.45 49.72
C PHE A 152 -7.32 -9.29 50.45
N ILE A 153 -8.00 -8.15 50.60
CA ILE A 153 -7.47 -6.97 51.31
C ILE A 153 -7.23 -7.29 52.79
N ASP A 154 -8.10 -8.10 53.39
CA ASP A 154 -8.05 -8.47 54.80
C ASP A 154 -6.81 -9.29 55.17
N ASN A 155 -6.19 -9.98 54.21
CA ASN A 155 -4.99 -10.80 54.42
C ASN A 155 -3.69 -10.01 54.66
N TYR A 156 -3.66 -8.70 54.44
CA TYR A 156 -2.47 -7.86 54.54
C TYR A 156 -2.70 -6.66 55.46
N ASP A 157 -1.66 -6.26 56.21
CA ASP A 157 -1.72 -5.13 57.14
C ASP A 157 -1.28 -3.82 56.46
N GLU A 158 -0.31 -3.90 55.53
CA GLU A 158 0.29 -2.76 54.83
C GLU A 158 0.40 -3.06 53.33
N PHE A 159 0.11 -2.05 52.51
CA PHE A 159 0.25 -2.08 51.05
C PHE A 159 1.31 -1.07 50.58
N GLU A 160 2.21 -1.49 49.72
CA GLU A 160 3.21 -0.64 49.11
C GLU A 160 3.16 -0.76 47.58
N PHE A 161 2.97 0.35 46.89
CA PHE A 161 2.83 0.40 45.44
C PHE A 161 4.01 1.14 44.82
N HIS A 162 4.79 0.45 43.99
CA HIS A 162 5.86 1.02 43.17
C HIS A 162 5.37 1.15 41.73
N ILE A 163 4.98 2.37 41.38
CA ILE A 163 4.31 2.68 40.11
C ILE A 163 5.25 3.46 39.19
N ASP A 164 5.46 2.91 38.00
CA ASP A 164 6.30 3.46 36.93
C ASP A 164 5.52 3.68 35.61
N LYS A 165 4.18 3.70 35.69
CA LYS A 165 3.25 4.02 34.61
C LYS A 165 2.24 5.08 35.04
N ASN A 166 1.53 5.69 34.10
CA ASN A 166 0.35 6.48 34.46
C ASN A 166 -0.78 5.53 34.88
N LEU A 167 -1.32 5.71 36.09
CA LEU A 167 -2.50 4.99 36.53
C LEU A 167 -3.74 5.62 35.92
N ASN A 168 -4.66 4.79 35.44
CA ASN A 168 -5.97 5.25 35.02
C ASN A 168 -6.90 5.51 36.23
N GLN A 169 -8.09 6.08 35.98
CA GLN A 169 -9.04 6.38 37.04
C GLN A 169 -9.53 5.14 37.81
N PHE A 170 -9.69 4.00 37.13
CA PHE A 170 -10.05 2.74 37.78
C PHE A 170 -8.97 2.19 38.69
N GLU A 171 -7.72 2.15 38.23
CA GLU A 171 -6.58 1.69 39.01
C GLU A 171 -6.40 2.57 40.25
N LEU A 172 -6.57 3.88 40.09
CA LEU A 172 -6.60 4.82 41.22
C LEU A 172 -7.77 4.53 42.14
N PHE A 173 -8.98 4.25 41.61
CA PHE A 173 -10.14 3.87 42.40
C PHE A 173 -9.87 2.61 43.22
N LEU A 174 -9.28 1.57 42.63
CA LEU A 174 -8.92 0.33 43.33
C LEU A 174 -7.95 0.61 44.48
N ILE A 175 -6.84 1.29 44.22
CA ILE A 175 -5.87 1.66 45.26
C ILE A 175 -6.54 2.54 46.34
N ASN A 176 -7.43 3.45 45.94
CA ASN A 176 -8.14 4.33 46.86
C ASN A 176 -9.15 3.60 47.74
N SER A 177 -9.75 2.52 47.24
CA SER A 177 -10.72 1.70 47.97
C SER A 177 -10.09 0.90 49.12
N ILE A 178 -8.77 0.68 49.11
CA ILE A 178 -8.06 0.10 50.25
C ILE A 178 -8.08 1.07 51.43
N LYS A 179 -8.75 0.67 52.52
CA LYS A 179 -8.87 1.44 53.77
C LYS A 179 -7.69 1.26 54.74
N LYS A 180 -6.77 0.33 54.46
CA LYS A 180 -5.58 -0.01 55.27
C LYS A 180 -4.39 0.91 54.96
N GLU A 181 -3.30 0.78 55.73
CA GLU A 181 -2.08 1.57 55.51
C GLU A 181 -1.54 1.31 54.10
N LYS A 182 -1.36 2.39 53.32
CA LYS A 182 -0.86 2.33 51.95
C LYS A 182 0.20 3.37 51.68
N LYS A 183 1.26 2.97 50.99
CA LYS A 183 2.35 3.82 50.52
C LYS A 183 2.41 3.76 49.00
N LEU A 184 2.43 4.92 48.36
CA LEU A 184 2.53 5.05 46.92
C LEU A 184 3.85 5.71 46.56
N PHE A 185 4.71 4.97 45.85
CA PHE A 185 5.98 5.43 45.32
C PHE A 185 5.87 5.55 43.81
N THR A 186 5.88 6.79 43.31
CA THR A 186 5.91 7.07 41.87
C THR A 186 7.34 7.29 41.43
N LYS A 187 7.84 6.44 40.54
CA LYS A 187 9.21 6.57 40.01
C LYS A 187 9.15 7.43 38.74
N SER A 188 9.64 8.66 38.81
CA SER A 188 9.88 9.44 37.59
C SER A 188 11.02 8.78 36.82
N ILE A 189 10.70 8.17 35.68
CA ILE A 189 11.72 7.56 34.83
C ILE A 189 12.50 8.68 34.16
N LYS A 190 13.70 8.95 34.67
CA LYS A 190 14.65 9.83 34.01
C LYS A 190 15.51 9.01 33.05
N ASN A 191 15.82 9.58 31.89
CA ASN A 191 16.79 8.97 31.00
C ASN A 191 18.20 9.15 31.60
N ILE A 192 18.89 8.05 31.86
CA ILE A 192 20.21 8.05 32.52
C ILE A 192 21.22 7.25 31.69
N ASN A 193 20.78 6.47 30.70
CA ASN A 193 21.70 5.67 29.91
C ASN A 193 22.47 6.53 28.90
N ASN A 194 23.78 6.62 29.11
CA ASN A 194 24.69 7.33 28.21
C ASN A 194 25.23 6.42 27.09
N ASN A 195 24.98 5.11 27.12
CA ASN A 195 25.45 4.13 26.13
C ASN A 195 24.44 3.94 24.98
N VAL A 196 23.95 5.06 24.43
CA VAL A 196 22.98 5.06 23.33
C VAL A 196 23.66 5.59 22.07
N ASN A 197 23.82 4.73 21.07
CA ASN A 197 24.34 5.10 19.77
C ASN A 197 23.19 5.30 18.78
N SER A 198 23.22 6.39 18.02
CA SER A 198 22.29 6.61 16.91
C SER A 198 23.01 6.46 15.58
N TYR A 199 22.39 5.73 14.65
CA TYR A 199 22.90 5.47 13.31
C TYR A 199 21.93 5.96 12.24
N GLN A 200 22.49 6.46 11.15
CA GLN A 200 21.75 6.99 10.01
C GLN A 200 22.12 6.24 8.73
N VAL A 201 21.12 5.72 8.03
CA VAL A 201 21.25 5.05 6.73
C VAL A 201 20.47 5.78 5.63
N LYS A 202 20.79 5.55 4.36
CA LYS A 202 20.13 6.25 3.24
C LYS A 202 18.73 5.68 3.04
N GLU A 203 18.62 4.37 2.88
CA GLU A 203 17.36 3.68 2.56
C GLU A 203 16.78 2.89 3.73
N LYS A 204 15.46 2.70 3.74
CA LYS A 204 14.78 1.89 4.76
C LYS A 204 15.28 0.44 4.82
N LEU A 205 15.62 -0.14 3.67
CA LEU A 205 16.14 -1.51 3.58
C LEU A 205 17.52 -1.66 4.26
N GLU A 206 18.37 -0.65 4.19
CA GLU A 206 19.74 -0.66 4.74
C GLU A 206 19.77 -0.88 6.25
N GLN A 207 18.69 -0.48 6.95
CA GLN A 207 18.55 -0.70 8.39
C GLN A 207 18.65 -2.19 8.76
N VAL A 208 18.16 -3.08 7.89
CA VAL A 208 18.20 -4.53 8.11
C VAL A 208 19.64 -5.03 8.13
N ALA A 209 20.43 -4.67 7.12
CA ALA A 209 21.84 -5.08 7.05
C ALA A 209 22.66 -4.49 8.20
N LEU A 210 22.46 -3.21 8.52
CA LEU A 210 23.15 -2.58 9.64
C LEU A 210 22.77 -3.22 10.99
N ALA A 211 21.51 -3.62 11.17
CA ALA A 211 21.11 -4.34 12.37
C ALA A 211 21.85 -5.68 12.52
N PHE A 212 22.06 -6.44 11.42
CA PHE A 212 22.87 -7.66 11.47
C PHE A 212 24.35 -7.36 11.80
N GLU A 213 24.96 -6.33 11.22
CA GLU A 213 26.33 -5.88 11.58
C GLU A 213 26.43 -5.56 13.07
N LEU A 214 25.46 -4.84 13.62
CA LEU A 214 25.43 -4.45 15.04
C LEU A 214 25.20 -5.63 15.98
N ILE A 215 24.45 -6.65 15.56
CA ILE A 215 24.31 -7.90 16.32
C ILE A 215 25.68 -8.58 16.44
N ASP A 216 26.42 -8.70 15.34
CA ASP A 216 27.76 -9.30 15.35
C ASP A 216 28.74 -8.51 16.25
N GLU A 217 28.55 -7.20 16.40
CA GLU A 217 29.29 -6.40 17.37
C GLU A 217 28.84 -6.66 18.82
N MET A 218 27.53 -6.65 19.10
CA MET A 218 26.97 -6.84 20.44
C MET A 218 27.27 -8.22 21.04
N THR A 219 27.25 -9.27 20.21
CA THR A 219 27.51 -10.66 20.62
C THR A 219 28.93 -10.88 21.19
N LYS A 220 29.86 -9.95 20.95
CA LYS A 220 31.20 -9.99 21.57
C LYS A 220 31.18 -9.72 23.08
N THR A 221 30.11 -9.06 23.57
CA THR A 221 30.00 -8.61 24.97
C THR A 221 28.73 -9.07 25.67
N ILE A 222 27.69 -9.43 24.92
CA ILE A 222 26.35 -9.75 25.42
C ILE A 222 25.96 -11.16 24.92
N GLU A 223 25.32 -11.94 25.78
CA GLU A 223 24.79 -13.27 25.44
C GLU A 223 23.70 -13.17 24.35
N VAL A 224 23.72 -14.08 23.37
CA VAL A 224 22.90 -14.00 22.15
C VAL A 224 21.38 -13.99 22.45
N ASP A 225 20.94 -14.70 23.47
CA ASP A 225 19.53 -14.81 23.91
C ASP A 225 19.00 -13.57 24.65
N LYS A 226 19.91 -12.65 25.00
CA LYS A 226 19.63 -11.34 25.61
C LYS A 226 19.76 -10.19 24.61
N ILE A 227 19.91 -10.47 23.32
CA ILE A 227 19.88 -9.46 22.25
C ILE A 227 18.51 -9.48 21.58
N ALA A 228 17.91 -8.30 21.41
CA ALA A 228 16.66 -8.14 20.71
C ALA A 228 16.68 -7.01 19.69
N ILE A 229 16.03 -7.26 18.55
CA ILE A 229 15.67 -6.27 17.55
C ILE A 229 14.23 -5.84 17.84
N ILE A 230 14.04 -4.54 18.01
CA ILE A 230 12.75 -3.93 18.32
C ILE A 230 12.18 -3.33 17.06
N LEU A 231 10.96 -3.72 16.71
CA LEU A 231 10.22 -3.23 15.55
C LEU A 231 9.10 -2.29 15.99
N PRO A 232 9.25 -0.97 15.79
CA PRO A 232 8.13 -0.03 15.95
C PRO A 232 7.03 -0.24 14.91
N ASP A 233 7.40 -0.51 13.64
CA ASP A 233 6.49 -0.90 12.56
C ASP A 233 6.75 -2.35 12.15
N GLU A 234 5.76 -3.23 12.37
CA GLU A 234 5.87 -4.65 12.01
C GLU A 234 6.03 -4.91 10.50
N LYS A 235 5.84 -3.91 9.63
CA LYS A 235 6.10 -4.07 8.18
C LYS A 235 7.53 -4.48 7.86
N LEU A 236 8.52 -4.10 8.68
CA LEU A 236 9.92 -4.52 8.49
C LEU A 236 10.18 -5.98 8.85
N LYS A 237 9.28 -6.62 9.61
CA LYS A 237 9.44 -8.00 10.11
C LYS A 237 9.73 -9.00 8.99
N GLN A 238 8.98 -8.91 7.89
CA GLN A 238 9.18 -9.81 6.75
C GLN A 238 10.56 -9.64 6.10
N LEU A 239 11.12 -8.43 6.09
CA LEU A 239 12.46 -8.21 5.53
C LEU A 239 13.53 -8.85 6.41
N PHE A 240 13.44 -8.70 7.73
CA PHE A 240 14.35 -9.39 8.67
C PHE A 240 14.32 -10.91 8.47
N LEU A 241 13.13 -11.51 8.41
CA LEU A 241 12.99 -12.95 8.18
C LEU A 241 13.49 -13.40 6.80
N THR A 242 13.36 -12.55 5.77
CA THR A 242 13.83 -12.87 4.41
C THR A 242 15.36 -12.88 4.32
N TYR A 243 16.03 -11.97 5.04
CA TYR A 243 17.49 -11.83 5.00
C TYR A 243 18.22 -12.59 6.11
N ASP A 244 17.50 -13.16 7.08
CA ASP A 244 18.05 -14.09 8.07
C ASP A 244 18.34 -15.48 7.47
N ARG A 245 19.36 -15.55 6.60
CA ARG A 245 19.76 -16.80 5.91
C ARG A 245 20.18 -17.90 6.89
N GLY A 246 20.67 -17.52 8.07
CA GLY A 246 21.10 -18.43 9.12
C GLY A 246 19.99 -18.93 10.05
N LYS A 247 18.77 -18.38 9.92
CA LYS A 247 17.66 -18.61 10.86
C LYS A 247 18.08 -18.34 12.32
N ASN A 248 18.81 -17.25 12.54
CA ASN A 248 19.30 -16.84 13.85
C ASN A 248 18.26 -16.08 14.68
N ILE A 249 17.21 -15.58 14.03
CA ILE A 249 16.13 -14.79 14.63
C ILE A 249 14.97 -15.71 15.03
N THR A 250 14.45 -15.50 16.22
CA THR A 250 13.15 -16.03 16.68
C THR A 250 12.15 -14.90 16.78
N THR A 251 10.95 -15.13 16.26
CA THR A 251 9.83 -14.21 16.38
C THR A 251 8.52 -14.97 16.41
N GLN A 252 7.47 -14.27 16.82
CA GLN A 252 6.11 -14.74 16.68
C GLN A 252 5.58 -14.36 15.28
N ILE A 253 5.21 -15.36 14.48
CA ILE A 253 4.69 -15.13 13.14
C ILE A 253 3.16 -15.21 13.20
N TYR A 254 2.50 -14.24 12.58
CA TYR A 254 1.06 -14.31 12.42
C TYR A 254 0.67 -15.47 11.51
N PHE A 255 -0.34 -16.21 11.90
CA PHE A 255 -0.91 -17.29 11.11
C PHE A 255 -1.38 -16.82 9.73
N SER A 256 -1.67 -15.52 9.56
CA SER A 256 -1.92 -14.90 8.25
C SER A 256 -0.82 -15.10 7.20
N SER A 257 0.42 -15.35 7.64
CA SER A 257 1.54 -15.65 6.76
C SER A 257 1.56 -17.10 6.27
N ASN A 258 0.82 -17.99 6.92
CA ASN A 258 0.73 -19.41 6.60
C ASN A 258 0.07 -19.65 5.24
N ILE A 259 0.51 -20.68 4.52
CA ILE A 259 -0.04 -21.05 3.22
C ILE A 259 -1.54 -21.38 3.27
N TYR A 260 -2.00 -22.04 4.35
CA TYR A 260 -3.41 -22.33 4.57
C TYR A 260 -4.24 -21.05 4.62
N PHE A 261 -3.82 -20.07 5.42
CA PHE A 261 -4.51 -18.78 5.50
C PHE A 261 -4.56 -18.08 4.14
N LYS A 262 -3.43 -18.00 3.44
CA LYS A 262 -3.35 -17.36 2.11
C LYS A 262 -4.25 -18.04 1.10
N LEU A 263 -4.36 -19.37 1.16
CA LEU A 263 -5.22 -20.17 0.29
C LEU A 263 -6.71 -19.91 0.57
N ILE A 264 -7.14 -19.96 1.83
CA ILE A 264 -8.53 -19.70 2.22
C ILE A 264 -8.92 -18.22 1.97
N ASN A 265 -7.99 -17.28 2.18
CA ASN A 265 -8.23 -15.87 1.85
C ASN A 265 -8.36 -15.64 0.34
N LYS A 266 -7.63 -16.40 -0.49
CA LYS A 266 -7.85 -16.41 -1.95
C LYS A 266 -9.20 -17.02 -2.32
N LEU A 267 -9.61 -18.10 -1.64
CA LEU A 267 -10.92 -18.71 -1.85
C LEU A 267 -12.04 -17.71 -1.54
N LEU A 268 -11.92 -16.94 -0.46
CA LEU A 268 -12.86 -15.87 -0.13
C LEU A 268 -12.98 -14.84 -1.28
N ALA A 269 -11.86 -14.38 -1.82
CA ALA A 269 -11.85 -13.44 -2.96
C ALA A 269 -12.43 -14.07 -4.23
N TYR A 270 -12.18 -15.36 -4.47
CA TYR A 270 -12.72 -16.10 -5.60
C TYR A 270 -14.25 -16.20 -5.54
N ILE A 271 -14.83 -16.43 -4.35
CA ILE A 271 -16.30 -16.48 -4.18
C ILE A 271 -16.95 -15.16 -4.60
N ASP A 272 -16.31 -14.03 -4.25
CA ASP A 272 -16.80 -12.71 -4.63
C ASP A 272 -16.64 -12.44 -6.15
N ALA A 273 -15.53 -12.90 -6.76
CA ALA A 273 -15.24 -12.71 -8.18
C ALA A 273 -14.51 -13.94 -8.79
N PRO A 274 -15.25 -14.91 -9.36
CA PRO A 274 -14.66 -16.14 -9.89
C PRO A 274 -13.67 -15.91 -11.04
N ASN A 275 -12.54 -16.63 -11.02
CA ASN A 275 -11.50 -16.55 -12.04
C ASN A 275 -10.98 -17.95 -12.43
N ALA A 276 -11.25 -18.38 -13.66
CA ALA A 276 -10.90 -19.70 -14.19
C ALA A 276 -9.40 -20.05 -14.11
N LYS A 277 -8.50 -19.06 -13.99
CA LYS A 277 -7.05 -19.32 -13.81
C LYS A 277 -6.72 -19.89 -12.43
N GLU A 278 -7.56 -19.66 -11.43
CA GLU A 278 -7.34 -20.08 -10.04
C GLU A 278 -7.93 -21.45 -9.73
N ASP A 279 -8.84 -21.98 -10.55
CA ASP A 279 -9.44 -23.32 -10.39
C ASP A 279 -8.38 -24.42 -10.27
N ASN A 280 -7.32 -24.33 -11.08
CA ASN A 280 -6.20 -25.27 -11.05
C ASN A 280 -5.36 -25.16 -9.77
N LEU A 281 -5.37 -24.01 -9.09
CA LEU A 281 -4.70 -23.85 -7.80
C LEU A 281 -5.49 -24.58 -6.72
N PHE A 282 -6.80 -24.35 -6.63
CA PHE A 282 -7.65 -24.97 -5.61
C PHE A 282 -7.70 -26.50 -5.74
N LYS A 283 -7.76 -27.03 -6.97
CA LYS A 283 -7.67 -28.47 -7.23
C LYS A 283 -6.37 -29.12 -6.74
N LYS A 284 -5.25 -28.39 -6.72
CA LYS A 284 -3.96 -28.92 -6.22
C LYS A 284 -3.92 -29.07 -4.70
N PHE A 285 -4.80 -28.38 -3.99
CA PHE A 285 -4.93 -28.42 -2.54
C PHE A 285 -6.23 -29.13 -2.11
N ASP A 286 -6.82 -29.93 -2.99
CA ASP A 286 -8.05 -30.69 -2.75
C ASP A 286 -9.25 -29.83 -2.27
N ILE A 287 -9.32 -28.58 -2.71
CA ILE A 287 -10.45 -27.67 -2.41
C ILE A 287 -11.50 -27.75 -3.52
N GLU A 288 -12.68 -28.29 -3.17
CA GLU A 288 -13.85 -28.30 -4.04
C GLU A 288 -14.61 -26.97 -4.00
N VAL A 289 -14.25 -26.06 -4.91
CA VAL A 289 -14.76 -24.68 -4.95
C VAL A 289 -16.29 -24.59 -5.06
N ASN A 290 -16.95 -25.56 -5.70
CA ASN A 290 -18.41 -25.58 -5.84
C ASN A 290 -19.14 -25.61 -4.49
N ASN A 291 -18.54 -26.22 -3.47
CA ASN A 291 -19.12 -26.29 -2.12
C ASN A 291 -19.13 -24.91 -1.43
N PHE A 292 -18.35 -23.95 -1.94
CA PHE A 292 -18.23 -22.60 -1.40
C PHE A 292 -19.04 -21.54 -2.17
N LEU A 293 -19.73 -21.92 -3.25
CA LEU A 293 -20.58 -21.02 -4.06
C LEU A 293 -22.07 -21.04 -3.63
N LEU A 294 -22.33 -21.50 -2.41
CA LEU A 294 -23.67 -21.56 -1.83
C LEU A 294 -24.23 -20.15 -1.59
N LYS A 295 -25.47 -19.93 -2.01
CA LYS A 295 -26.21 -18.67 -1.79
C LYS A 295 -27.14 -18.71 -0.58
N GLU A 296 -27.32 -19.88 0.02
CA GLU A 296 -28.13 -20.06 1.21
C GLU A 296 -27.33 -19.78 2.47
N LYS A 297 -28.04 -19.47 3.55
CA LYS A 297 -27.45 -19.32 4.87
C LYS A 297 -27.36 -20.70 5.52
N ILE A 298 -26.18 -21.02 6.01
CA ILE A 298 -25.86 -22.30 6.66
C ILE A 298 -25.51 -22.05 8.13
N ASP A 299 -25.64 -23.09 8.94
CA ASP A 299 -25.15 -23.06 10.32
C ASP A 299 -23.63 -23.28 10.39
N ILE A 300 -23.10 -23.23 11.61
CA ILE A 300 -21.67 -23.35 11.86
C ILE A 300 -21.14 -24.77 11.64
N ASP A 301 -21.96 -25.80 11.84
CA ASP A 301 -21.52 -27.19 11.69
C ASP A 301 -21.48 -27.60 10.23
N ASP A 302 -22.45 -27.16 9.43
CA ASP A 302 -22.41 -27.25 7.98
C ASP A 302 -21.19 -26.52 7.42
N PHE A 303 -20.90 -25.31 7.93
CA PHE A 303 -19.70 -24.56 7.53
C PHE A 303 -18.40 -25.34 7.77
N PHE A 304 -18.20 -25.90 8.98
CA PHE A 304 -16.98 -26.67 9.27
C PHE A 304 -16.95 -28.02 8.54
N THR A 305 -18.10 -28.59 8.19
CA THR A 305 -18.18 -29.77 7.34
C THR A 305 -17.70 -29.47 5.93
N ILE A 306 -18.07 -28.30 5.39
CA ILE A 306 -17.62 -27.84 4.06
C ILE A 306 -16.14 -27.40 4.08
N LEU A 307 -15.70 -26.73 5.15
CA LEU A 307 -14.31 -26.30 5.28
C LEU A 307 -13.34 -27.50 5.34
N GLY A 308 -13.79 -28.64 5.89
CA GLY A 308 -13.02 -29.87 5.95
C GLY A 308 -11.90 -29.84 6.99
N ASP A 309 -10.76 -30.43 6.64
CA ASP A 309 -9.61 -30.54 7.54
C ASP A 309 -8.97 -29.17 7.82
N ILE A 310 -8.85 -28.84 9.10
CA ILE A 310 -8.23 -27.59 9.56
C ILE A 310 -6.89 -27.85 10.27
N PRO A 311 -5.94 -26.90 10.22
CA PRO A 311 -4.69 -27.02 10.96
C PRO A 311 -4.92 -27.16 12.47
N LEU A 312 -4.14 -28.03 13.14
CA LEU A 312 -4.22 -28.28 14.58
C LEU A 312 -4.18 -26.98 15.41
N LYS A 313 -3.35 -26.03 14.98
CA LYS A 313 -3.15 -24.70 15.59
C LYS A 313 -4.42 -23.82 15.59
N THR A 314 -5.44 -24.19 14.81
CA THR A 314 -6.73 -23.48 14.72
C THR A 314 -7.91 -24.24 15.34
N VAL A 315 -7.69 -25.46 15.85
CA VAL A 315 -8.77 -26.31 16.41
C VAL A 315 -9.46 -25.64 17.59
N SER A 316 -8.70 -24.98 18.46
CA SER A 316 -9.28 -24.22 19.59
C SER A 316 -10.26 -23.14 19.12
N ILE A 317 -9.99 -22.49 17.99
CA ILE A 317 -10.87 -21.46 17.43
C ILE A 317 -12.11 -22.07 16.79
N LYS A 318 -12.01 -23.27 16.20
CA LYS A 318 -13.18 -24.00 15.70
C LYS A 318 -14.16 -24.29 16.84
N GLU A 319 -13.66 -24.86 17.93
CA GLU A 319 -14.49 -25.16 19.09
C GLU A 319 -15.00 -23.88 19.77
N LEU A 320 -14.19 -22.81 19.79
CA LEU A 320 -14.62 -21.49 20.26
C LEU A 320 -15.81 -20.96 19.46
N MET A 321 -15.68 -20.92 18.13
CA MET A 321 -16.76 -20.44 17.26
C MET A 321 -18.02 -21.26 17.43
N ARG A 322 -17.90 -22.59 17.50
CA ARG A 322 -19.06 -23.49 17.75
C ARG A 322 -19.78 -23.12 19.03
N SER A 323 -19.04 -22.94 20.13
CA SER A 323 -19.62 -22.63 21.43
C SER A 323 -20.20 -21.22 21.55
N SER A 324 -19.69 -20.25 20.77
CA SER A 324 -20.08 -18.83 20.86
C SER A 324 -21.09 -18.39 19.80
N LEU A 325 -21.18 -19.11 18.67
CA LEU A 325 -22.00 -18.73 17.52
C LEU A 325 -23.04 -19.80 17.16
N GLU A 326 -23.34 -20.69 18.11
CA GLU A 326 -24.43 -21.64 17.98
C GLU A 326 -25.76 -20.93 17.68
N GLY A 327 -26.52 -21.45 16.72
CA GLY A 327 -27.83 -20.89 16.32
C GLY A 327 -27.79 -19.71 15.35
N TYR A 328 -26.62 -19.20 14.97
CA TYR A 328 -26.50 -18.20 13.91
C TYR A 328 -26.51 -18.84 12.51
N LEU A 329 -27.19 -18.19 11.55
CA LEU A 329 -27.23 -18.60 10.15
C LEU A 329 -26.60 -17.51 9.27
N LEU A 330 -25.50 -17.83 8.61
CA LEU A 330 -24.72 -16.91 7.76
C LEU A 330 -24.44 -17.51 6.39
N LEU A 331 -24.13 -16.67 5.41
CA LEU A 331 -23.61 -17.14 4.14
C LEU A 331 -22.22 -17.77 4.34
N ILE A 332 -21.86 -18.77 3.54
CA ILE A 332 -20.54 -19.43 3.64
C ILE A 332 -19.37 -18.45 3.54
N GLN A 333 -19.53 -17.42 2.73
CA GLN A 333 -18.56 -16.36 2.51
C GLN A 333 -18.42 -15.41 3.72
N GLU A 334 -19.45 -15.33 4.58
CA GLU A 334 -19.42 -14.58 5.84
C GLU A 334 -18.76 -15.43 6.94
N TRP A 335 -19.08 -16.72 7.00
CA TRP A 335 -18.40 -17.67 7.89
C TRP A 335 -16.89 -17.75 7.62
N LEU A 336 -16.50 -17.87 6.35
CA LEU A 336 -15.09 -17.83 5.94
C LEU A 336 -14.39 -16.54 6.37
N PHE A 337 -15.07 -15.41 6.20
CA PHE A 337 -14.52 -14.13 6.63
C PHE A 337 -14.31 -14.07 8.15
N VAL A 338 -15.32 -14.48 8.94
CA VAL A 338 -15.20 -14.53 10.40
C VAL A 338 -14.07 -15.46 10.83
N TRP A 339 -13.99 -16.66 10.25
CA TRP A 339 -12.94 -17.62 10.50
C TRP A 339 -11.56 -17.03 10.23
N LEU A 340 -11.36 -16.42 9.06
CA LEU A 340 -10.11 -15.74 8.70
C LEU A 340 -9.77 -14.61 9.68
N GLU A 341 -10.74 -13.77 10.03
CA GLU A 341 -10.52 -12.67 10.97
C GLU A 341 -10.12 -13.14 12.37
N MET A 342 -10.61 -14.30 12.82
CA MET A 342 -10.23 -14.88 14.11
C MET A 342 -8.85 -15.53 14.08
N ILE A 343 -8.51 -16.24 12.99
CA ILE A 343 -7.22 -16.93 12.92
C ILE A 343 -6.07 -16.03 12.50
N LYS A 344 -6.30 -14.90 11.83
CA LYS A 344 -5.23 -14.07 11.23
C LYS A 344 -4.16 -13.63 12.22
N ASN A 345 -4.58 -13.33 13.46
CA ASN A 345 -3.74 -12.74 14.50
C ASN A 345 -3.20 -13.79 15.48
N ILE A 346 -3.48 -15.07 15.27
CA ILE A 346 -2.82 -16.13 16.06
C ILE A 346 -1.32 -16.01 15.84
N LYS A 347 -0.61 -15.81 16.95
CA LYS A 347 0.84 -15.79 16.97
C LYS A 347 1.34 -17.22 17.14
N VAL A 348 2.12 -17.68 16.17
CA VAL A 348 2.78 -18.99 16.22
C VAL A 348 4.26 -18.73 16.45
N GLU A 349 4.86 -19.42 17.41
CA GLU A 349 6.31 -19.37 17.58
C GLU A 349 6.99 -19.98 16.36
N ASP A 350 8.03 -19.31 15.86
CA ASP A 350 8.87 -19.89 14.83
C ASP A 350 9.75 -20.99 15.45
N GLU A 351 9.30 -22.24 15.35
CA GLU A 351 10.01 -23.44 15.84
C GLU A 351 11.38 -23.62 15.17
N ASN A 352 11.67 -22.91 14.07
CA ASN A 352 12.95 -22.98 13.35
C ASN A 352 13.87 -21.78 13.60
N GLY A 353 13.50 -20.86 14.49
CA GLY A 353 14.26 -19.65 14.77
C GLY A 353 15.44 -19.85 15.73
N GLY A 354 16.38 -18.90 15.71
CA GLY A 354 17.58 -18.91 16.56
C GLY A 354 17.39 -18.18 17.89
N LYS A 355 18.46 -17.72 18.52
CA LYS A 355 18.37 -17.12 19.89
C LYS A 355 18.03 -15.63 19.92
N ILE A 356 18.22 -14.91 18.81
CA ILE A 356 18.02 -13.46 18.75
C ILE A 356 16.53 -13.18 18.64
N LYS A 357 15.99 -12.30 19.50
CA LYS A 357 14.54 -12.04 19.52
C LYS A 357 14.20 -10.86 18.62
N LEU A 358 13.18 -11.00 17.78
CA LEU A 358 12.59 -9.90 17.01
C LEU A 358 11.19 -9.61 17.56
N LEU A 359 11.05 -8.48 18.25
CA LEU A 359 9.92 -8.18 19.14
C LEU A 359 9.31 -6.80 18.85
N ALA A 360 8.04 -6.65 19.18
CA ALA A 360 7.44 -5.32 19.36
C ALA A 360 7.85 -4.71 20.72
N VAL A 361 7.73 -3.39 20.87
CA VAL A 361 8.15 -2.66 22.09
C VAL A 361 7.43 -3.17 23.33
N ASN A 362 6.11 -3.40 23.22
CA ASN A 362 5.28 -3.91 24.31
C ASN A 362 5.62 -5.35 24.72
N GLU A 363 6.13 -6.16 23.80
CA GLU A 363 6.60 -7.53 24.09
C GLU A 363 7.96 -7.48 24.80
N ALA A 364 8.85 -6.60 24.34
CA ALA A 364 10.22 -6.50 24.83
C ALA A 364 10.32 -6.20 26.34
N ILE A 365 9.35 -5.50 26.91
CA ILE A 365 9.32 -5.15 28.35
C ILE A 365 9.26 -6.40 29.25
N TYR A 366 8.73 -7.52 28.75
CA TYR A 366 8.59 -8.76 29.50
C TYR A 366 9.80 -9.69 29.38
N HIS A 367 10.80 -9.32 28.59
CA HIS A 367 12.02 -10.12 28.37
C HIS A 367 13.23 -9.51 29.07
N GLU A 368 14.15 -10.38 29.49
CA GLU A 368 15.49 -9.96 29.93
C GLU A 368 16.35 -9.69 28.70
N ILE A 369 16.53 -8.40 28.38
CA ILE A 369 17.25 -7.92 27.21
C ILE A 369 18.37 -6.99 27.68
N GLU A 370 19.59 -7.27 27.27
CA GLU A 370 20.78 -6.46 27.57
C GLU A 370 21.29 -5.71 26.33
N GLY A 371 21.05 -6.24 25.13
CA GLY A 371 21.40 -5.61 23.84
C GLY A 371 20.13 -5.25 23.05
N VAL A 372 19.94 -3.96 22.76
CA VAL A 372 18.72 -3.46 22.11
C VAL A 372 19.07 -2.75 20.82
N ILE A 373 18.47 -3.20 19.72
CA ILE A 373 18.55 -2.53 18.41
C ILE A 373 17.15 -2.09 18.02
N ILE A 374 16.91 -0.79 17.91
CA ILE A 374 15.61 -0.22 17.52
C ILE A 374 15.74 0.35 16.11
N VAL A 375 14.95 -0.20 15.19
CA VAL A 375 14.87 0.27 13.79
C VAL A 375 13.71 1.24 13.59
N ASP A 376 13.62 1.88 12.44
CA ASP A 376 12.61 2.87 12.08
C ASP A 376 12.46 3.97 13.16
N PHE A 377 13.58 4.43 13.74
CA PHE A 377 13.58 5.50 14.74
C PHE A 377 13.39 6.89 14.10
N ASN A 378 12.37 7.00 13.26
CA ASN A 378 12.01 8.13 12.43
C ASN A 378 10.79 8.87 13.01
N GLU A 379 10.68 10.17 12.69
CA GLU A 379 9.54 10.99 13.07
C GLU A 379 8.24 10.39 12.51
N GLY A 380 7.23 10.28 13.36
CA GLY A 380 5.92 9.68 13.04
C GLY A 380 5.85 8.16 13.16
N VAL A 381 7.00 7.48 13.28
CA VAL A 381 7.06 6.04 13.61
C VAL A 381 7.39 5.83 15.08
N VAL A 382 8.35 6.58 15.62
CA VAL A 382 8.70 6.57 17.04
C VAL A 382 8.66 7.99 17.61
N PRO A 383 7.77 8.31 18.56
CA PRO A 383 6.58 7.52 18.91
C PRO A 383 5.64 7.43 17.70
N SER A 384 4.78 6.43 17.71
CA SER A 384 3.80 6.20 16.66
C SER A 384 2.80 7.37 16.54
N THR A 385 2.41 7.71 15.32
CA THR A 385 1.22 8.56 15.10
C THR A 385 -0.02 7.69 15.28
N LEU A 386 -0.89 8.08 16.22
CA LEU A 386 -2.14 7.36 16.47
C LEU A 386 -3.04 7.26 15.24
N ALA A 387 -3.76 6.13 15.19
CA ALA A 387 -4.89 5.96 14.31
C ALA A 387 -5.98 6.99 14.62
N ARG A 388 -6.64 7.48 13.57
CA ARG A 388 -7.76 8.40 13.70
C ARG A 388 -8.89 7.71 14.44
N ASP A 389 -9.29 8.27 15.57
CA ASP A 389 -10.51 7.92 16.28
C ASP A 389 -11.72 8.45 15.49
N ARG A 390 -12.71 7.59 15.25
CA ARG A 390 -13.93 7.92 14.51
C ARG A 390 -14.84 8.87 15.27
N PHE A 391 -14.90 8.76 16.60
CA PHE A 391 -15.88 9.45 17.43
C PHE A 391 -15.28 10.62 18.20
N LEU A 392 -14.05 10.48 18.72
CA LEU A 392 -13.45 11.49 19.61
C LEU A 392 -12.15 12.05 19.06
N ASN A 393 -12.14 13.35 18.74
CA ASN A 393 -10.88 14.05 18.45
C ASN A 393 -10.08 14.34 19.75
N SER A 394 -8.84 14.81 19.61
CA SER A 394 -7.96 15.06 20.77
C SER A 394 -8.50 16.16 21.71
N ASP A 395 -9.22 17.16 21.20
CA ASP A 395 -9.79 18.23 22.01
C ASP A 395 -10.95 17.73 22.88
N LEU A 396 -11.83 16.91 22.31
CA LEU A 396 -12.93 16.25 23.03
C LEU A 396 -12.39 15.30 24.10
N ARG A 397 -11.38 14.50 23.75
CA ARG A 397 -10.70 13.62 24.73
C ARG A 397 -10.19 14.43 25.93
N LYS A 398 -9.53 15.57 25.68
CA LYS A 398 -9.04 16.45 26.75
C LYS A 398 -10.16 17.01 27.63
N GLN A 399 -11.29 17.43 27.04
CA GLN A 399 -12.43 17.94 27.80
C GLN A 399 -13.09 16.89 28.68
N LEU A 400 -13.08 15.63 28.24
CA LEU A 400 -13.64 14.48 28.96
C LEU A 400 -12.65 13.89 29.98
N GLY A 401 -11.39 14.34 30.00
CA GLY A 401 -10.34 13.74 30.83
C GLY A 401 -9.85 12.38 30.32
N LEU A 402 -10.10 12.06 29.04
CA LEU A 402 -9.58 10.88 28.36
C LEU A 402 -8.13 11.09 27.91
N PRO A 403 -7.32 10.00 27.82
CA PRO A 403 -5.99 10.07 27.23
C PRO A 403 -6.03 10.65 25.82
N THR A 404 -5.28 11.72 25.61
CA THR A 404 -5.12 12.38 24.31
C THR A 404 -4.06 11.68 23.46
N SER A 405 -3.92 12.10 22.20
CA SER A 405 -2.89 11.55 21.33
C SER A 405 -1.47 11.74 21.87
N ILE A 406 -1.23 12.88 22.52
CA ILE A 406 0.04 13.21 23.17
C ILE A 406 0.27 12.31 24.38
N ASP A 407 -0.76 12.01 25.17
CA ASP A 407 -0.63 11.15 26.36
C ASP A 407 -0.25 9.72 25.98
N MET A 408 -0.85 9.17 24.91
CA MET A 408 -0.48 7.84 24.42
C MET A 408 0.93 7.80 23.85
N GLN A 409 1.35 8.84 23.11
CA GLN A 409 2.75 8.96 22.66
C GLN A 409 3.71 9.03 23.84
N ASN A 410 3.34 9.72 24.92
CA ASN A 410 4.15 9.78 26.12
C ASN A 410 4.25 8.43 26.83
N GLU A 411 3.18 7.62 26.86
CA GLU A 411 3.24 6.24 27.37
C GLU A 411 4.11 5.32 26.51
N GLU A 412 4.06 5.46 25.18
CA GLU A 412 4.96 4.73 24.28
C GLU A 412 6.41 5.15 24.51
N LYS A 413 6.69 6.45 24.61
CA LYS A 413 8.02 6.98 24.96
C LYS A 413 8.52 6.41 26.28
N LYS A 414 7.69 6.35 27.34
CA LYS A 414 8.08 5.73 28.61
C LYS A 414 8.51 4.27 28.42
N SER A 415 7.81 3.52 27.57
CA SER A 415 8.17 2.13 27.26
C SER A 415 9.55 2.02 26.61
N TYR A 416 9.86 2.90 25.65
CA TYR A 416 11.21 2.99 25.08
C TYR A 416 12.26 3.40 26.11
N ILE A 417 12.01 4.43 26.94
CA ILE A 417 12.96 4.88 27.97
C ILE A 417 13.26 3.74 28.94
N LYS A 418 12.25 2.97 29.35
CA LYS A 418 12.46 1.77 30.19
C LYS A 418 13.39 0.80 29.49
N LEU A 419 13.08 0.40 28.26
CA LEU A 419 13.88 -0.57 27.53
C LEU A 419 15.34 -0.10 27.35
N ILE A 420 15.52 1.17 26.98
CA ILE A 420 16.83 1.80 26.77
C ILE A 420 17.63 1.87 28.08
N ASN A 421 17.01 2.29 29.20
CA ASN A 421 17.71 2.47 30.47
C ASN A 421 18.23 1.17 31.08
N HIS A 422 17.59 0.02 30.80
CA HIS A 422 18.00 -1.28 31.34
C HIS A 422 19.02 -2.01 30.46
N ALA A 423 19.15 -1.61 29.19
CA ALA A 423 20.08 -2.23 28.26
C ALA A 423 21.53 -1.76 28.48
N LYS A 424 22.49 -2.68 28.36
CA LYS A 424 23.93 -2.39 28.41
C LYS A 424 24.42 -1.70 27.14
N ALA A 425 23.86 -2.09 25.99
CA ALA A 425 24.17 -1.51 24.69
C ALA A 425 22.89 -1.23 23.90
N VAL A 426 22.77 0.00 23.37
CA VAL A 426 21.60 0.45 22.62
C VAL A 426 22.02 1.04 21.28
N ALA A 427 21.39 0.57 20.20
CA ALA A 427 21.51 1.13 18.86
C ALA A 427 20.16 1.60 18.34
N LEU A 428 20.07 2.87 17.95
CA LEU A 428 18.88 3.49 17.36
C LEU A 428 19.17 3.77 15.87
N ILE A 429 18.45 3.14 14.95
CA ILE A 429 18.67 3.26 13.52
C ILE A 429 17.52 4.04 12.88
N HIS A 430 17.85 5.03 12.04
CA HIS A 430 16.87 5.76 11.22
C HIS A 430 17.32 5.89 9.76
N SER A 431 16.35 5.95 8.85
CA SER A 431 16.60 6.14 7.41
C SER A 431 16.21 7.54 6.92
N ILE A 432 16.89 8.04 5.88
CA ILE A 432 16.64 9.38 5.30
C ILE A 432 15.67 9.33 4.11
N SER A 433 15.47 8.18 3.48
CA SER A 433 14.70 8.10 2.23
C SER A 433 13.21 8.39 2.42
N SER A 434 12.60 8.93 1.36
CA SER A 434 11.16 9.24 1.28
C SER A 434 10.59 10.06 2.45
N SER A 435 11.28 11.14 2.86
CA SER A 435 10.87 12.12 3.89
C SER A 435 11.00 11.70 5.36
N GLY A 436 11.66 10.56 5.65
CA GLY A 436 11.99 10.17 7.02
C GLY A 436 13.02 11.12 7.64
N ILE A 437 12.59 11.97 8.59
CA ILE A 437 13.49 12.69 9.49
C ILE A 437 13.74 11.80 10.71
N ALA A 438 14.90 11.92 11.35
CA ALA A 438 15.14 11.26 12.63
C ALA A 438 14.10 11.73 13.66
N SER A 439 13.67 10.82 14.54
CA SER A 439 12.70 11.19 15.56
C SER A 439 13.22 12.30 16.48
N ASN A 440 12.38 13.29 16.77
CA ASN A 440 12.68 14.33 17.77
C ASN A 440 12.95 13.74 19.16
N PHE A 441 12.47 12.52 19.41
CA PHE A 441 12.72 11.78 20.64
C PHE A 441 14.21 11.50 20.90
N LEU A 442 15.07 11.50 19.86
CA LEU A 442 16.52 11.40 20.03
C LEU A 442 17.09 12.54 20.91
N TYR A 443 16.56 13.76 20.76
CA TYR A 443 16.99 14.91 21.55
C TYR A 443 16.55 14.78 23.01
N GLU A 444 15.34 14.27 23.26
CA GLU A 444 14.85 13.96 24.61
C GLU A 444 15.70 12.87 25.27
N LEU A 445 16.23 11.93 24.48
CA LEU A 445 17.19 10.92 24.93
C LEU A 445 18.63 11.47 25.13
N GLY A 446 18.87 12.75 24.87
CA GLY A 446 20.20 13.36 24.98
C GLY A 446 21.20 12.95 23.89
N VAL A 447 20.72 12.28 22.83
CA VAL A 447 21.54 11.82 21.70
C VAL A 447 21.68 12.97 20.71
N LYS A 448 22.86 13.59 20.65
CA LYS A 448 23.08 14.82 19.86
C LYS A 448 23.42 14.57 18.39
N ASN A 449 24.13 13.47 18.09
CA ASN A 449 24.64 13.19 16.75
C ASN A 449 24.32 11.75 16.34
N SER A 450 23.89 11.56 15.10
CA SER A 450 23.79 10.24 14.46
C SER A 450 25.03 9.95 13.62
N ILE A 451 25.52 8.72 13.69
CA ILE A 451 26.65 8.24 12.90
C ILE A 451 26.11 7.78 11.54
N SER A 452 26.52 8.46 10.46
CA SER A 452 26.19 8.00 9.11
C SER A 452 26.97 6.74 8.78
N LYS A 453 26.26 5.67 8.40
CA LYS A 453 26.82 4.38 8.00
C LYS A 453 26.44 4.11 6.54
N GLU A 454 27.45 3.84 5.71
CA GLU A 454 27.22 3.25 4.39
C GLU A 454 27.16 1.74 4.53
N VAL A 455 26.10 1.14 4.00
CA VAL A 455 25.84 -0.29 4.09
C VAL A 455 26.39 -1.00 2.86
N ASP A 456 27.03 -2.15 3.07
CA ASP A 456 27.43 -3.02 1.97
C ASP A 456 26.21 -3.74 1.36
N TYR A 457 25.81 -3.32 0.17
CA TYR A 457 24.70 -3.92 -0.57
C TYR A 457 24.93 -5.38 -1.00
N ASN A 458 26.16 -5.90 -0.92
CA ASN A 458 26.44 -7.33 -1.12
C ASN A 458 25.66 -8.20 -0.11
N PHE A 459 25.27 -7.63 1.03
CA PHE A 459 24.37 -8.27 1.97
C PHE A 459 23.04 -8.68 1.30
N PHE A 460 22.43 -7.76 0.55
CA PHE A 460 21.12 -7.97 -0.08
C PHE A 460 21.22 -8.74 -1.40
N TYR A 461 22.24 -8.46 -2.20
CA TYR A 461 22.35 -8.97 -3.55
C TYR A 461 23.59 -9.84 -3.70
N ASN A 462 23.39 -11.07 -4.19
CA ASN A 462 24.48 -11.90 -4.68
C ASN A 462 24.86 -11.41 -6.09
N ILE A 463 25.39 -10.19 -6.19
CA ILE A 463 25.77 -9.59 -7.48
C ILE A 463 27.05 -10.30 -7.93
N SER A 464 26.91 -11.27 -8.83
CA SER A 464 28.00 -11.53 -9.78
C SER A 464 28.25 -10.18 -10.46
N LEU A 465 29.44 -9.59 -10.25
CA LEU A 465 29.87 -8.33 -10.87
C LEU A 465 29.33 -8.30 -12.30
N LEU A 466 28.29 -7.47 -12.53
CA LEU A 466 27.67 -7.39 -13.85
C LEU A 466 28.76 -6.94 -14.81
N THR A 467 29.24 -7.84 -15.66
CA THR A 467 30.19 -7.50 -16.70
C THR A 467 29.56 -6.37 -17.51
N PRO A 468 30.15 -5.17 -17.54
CA PRO A 468 29.57 -4.06 -18.28
C PRO A 468 29.47 -4.50 -19.74
N LEU A 469 28.28 -4.38 -20.33
CA LEU A 469 28.09 -4.54 -21.77
C LEU A 469 29.00 -3.52 -22.47
N ILE A 470 30.14 -3.97 -22.99
CA ILE A 470 31.02 -3.15 -23.82
C ILE A 470 30.25 -2.88 -25.11
N LYS A 471 29.70 -1.68 -25.23
CA LYS A 471 29.05 -1.25 -26.47
C LYS A 471 30.13 -0.88 -27.48
N PRO A 472 30.06 -1.37 -28.73
CA PRO A 472 30.93 -0.87 -29.78
C PRO A 472 30.69 0.64 -29.95
N GLN A 473 31.76 1.45 -29.96
CA GLN A 473 31.65 2.89 -30.18
C GLN A 473 31.36 3.22 -31.65
N LYS A 474 31.83 2.37 -32.57
CA LYS A 474 31.58 2.48 -34.01
C LYS A 474 31.19 1.12 -34.57
N ILE A 475 30.25 1.13 -35.50
CA ILE A 475 29.80 -0.06 -36.24
C ILE A 475 29.81 0.23 -37.73
N GLU A 476 30.05 -0.80 -38.54
CA GLU A 476 29.86 -0.72 -39.99
C GLU A 476 28.39 -0.46 -40.33
N PHE A 477 28.16 0.33 -41.37
CA PHE A 477 26.83 0.73 -41.78
C PHE A 477 26.75 0.96 -43.28
N ASN A 478 25.66 0.47 -43.84
CA ASN A 478 25.34 0.61 -45.25
C ASN A 478 23.86 0.95 -45.42
N ALA A 479 23.57 2.18 -45.86
CA ALA A 479 22.20 2.65 -46.00
C ALA A 479 21.36 1.85 -47.02
N PHE A 480 21.99 1.17 -47.98
CA PHE A 480 21.32 0.40 -49.03
C PHE A 480 20.77 -0.95 -48.56
N GLU A 481 21.18 -1.41 -47.38
CA GLU A 481 20.67 -2.66 -46.78
C GLU A 481 19.30 -2.50 -46.11
N PHE A 482 18.85 -1.26 -45.95
CA PHE A 482 17.61 -0.93 -45.27
C PHE A 482 16.52 -0.51 -46.25
N GLU A 483 15.30 -0.96 -45.99
CA GLU A 483 14.09 -0.38 -46.56
C GLU A 483 13.56 0.69 -45.58
N TRP A 484 13.80 1.95 -45.91
CA TRP A 484 13.60 3.08 -45.02
C TRP A 484 12.12 3.43 -44.85
N SER A 485 11.75 3.90 -43.66
CA SER A 485 10.47 4.56 -43.39
C SER A 485 10.70 5.96 -42.81
N SER A 486 9.67 6.80 -42.82
CA SER A 486 9.71 8.12 -42.17
C SER A 486 10.16 8.04 -40.71
N THR A 487 9.58 7.10 -39.95
CA THR A 487 9.93 6.84 -38.54
C THR A 487 11.33 6.28 -38.35
N MET A 488 11.83 5.47 -39.29
CA MET A 488 13.21 4.96 -39.26
C MET A 488 14.22 6.08 -39.51
N LEU A 489 13.99 6.92 -40.52
CA LEU A 489 14.83 8.06 -40.84
C LEU A 489 14.86 9.06 -39.68
N LYS A 490 13.69 9.38 -39.10
CA LYS A 490 13.60 10.25 -37.92
C LYS A 490 14.43 9.73 -36.75
N ASN A 491 14.31 8.44 -36.43
CA ASN A 491 15.12 7.82 -35.36
C ASN A 491 16.62 7.89 -35.66
N TYR A 492 17.03 7.72 -36.92
CA TYR A 492 18.42 7.85 -37.34
C TYR A 492 18.96 9.27 -37.13
N LEU A 493 18.20 10.29 -37.59
CA LEU A 493 18.59 11.69 -37.51
C LEU A 493 18.61 12.18 -36.05
N GLU A 494 17.65 11.75 -35.22
CA GLU A 494 17.56 12.17 -33.82
C GLU A 494 18.54 11.45 -32.90
N CYS A 495 18.79 10.15 -33.11
CA CYS A 495 19.64 9.36 -32.24
C CYS A 495 20.12 8.05 -32.89
N LYS A 496 21.37 8.03 -33.36
CA LYS A 496 22.03 6.85 -33.94
C LYS A 496 22.03 5.63 -33.00
N GLN A 497 22.12 5.84 -31.68
CA GLN A 497 21.98 4.74 -30.71
C GLN A 497 20.58 4.13 -30.70
N LYS A 498 19.52 4.96 -30.73
CA LYS A 498 18.14 4.46 -30.79
C LYS A 498 17.90 3.70 -32.10
N PHE A 499 18.43 4.21 -33.22
CA PHE A 499 18.42 3.50 -34.49
C PHE A 499 19.12 2.14 -34.39
N TYR A 500 20.31 2.09 -33.78
CA TYR A 500 21.07 0.86 -33.57
C TYR A 500 20.31 -0.18 -32.75
N TYR A 501 19.80 0.19 -31.57
CA TYR A 501 19.06 -0.76 -30.72
C TYR A 501 17.79 -1.28 -31.41
N LYS A 502 17.06 -0.41 -32.11
CA LYS A 502 15.76 -0.75 -32.68
C LYS A 502 15.83 -1.50 -34.00
N TYR A 503 16.71 -1.09 -34.92
CA TYR A 503 16.69 -1.59 -36.30
C TYR A 503 17.87 -2.51 -36.64
N ILE A 504 19.01 -2.33 -35.98
CA ILE A 504 20.18 -3.21 -36.18
C ILE A 504 20.11 -4.39 -35.21
N LEU A 505 20.06 -4.13 -33.90
CA LEU A 505 19.96 -5.19 -32.89
C LEU A 505 18.55 -5.75 -32.73
N LYS A 506 17.53 -5.06 -33.25
CA LYS A 506 16.11 -5.48 -33.17
C LYS A 506 15.65 -5.78 -31.73
N ILE A 507 16.12 -4.99 -30.78
CA ILE A 507 15.75 -5.14 -29.37
C ILE A 507 14.28 -4.76 -29.21
N ALA A 508 13.49 -5.73 -28.77
CA ALA A 508 12.09 -5.53 -28.45
C ALA A 508 11.92 -4.44 -27.38
N GLN A 509 10.93 -3.58 -27.59
CA GLN A 509 10.54 -2.62 -26.56
C GLN A 509 9.91 -3.38 -25.40
N ARG A 510 10.03 -2.84 -24.18
CA ARG A 510 9.29 -3.38 -23.04
C ARG A 510 7.80 -3.34 -23.40
N ALA A 511 7.10 -4.45 -23.20
CA ALA A 511 5.65 -4.46 -23.32
C ALA A 511 5.08 -3.59 -22.21
N ASP A 512 4.71 -2.34 -22.54
CA ASP A 512 3.93 -1.51 -21.62
C ASP A 512 2.56 -2.16 -21.45
N SER A 513 2.10 -2.26 -20.21
CA SER A 513 0.79 -2.85 -19.86
C SER A 513 -0.40 -1.99 -20.34
N THR A 514 -0.13 -0.81 -20.90
CA THR A 514 -1.13 0.11 -21.44
C THR A 514 -1.04 0.17 -22.96
N ALA A 515 -2.12 -0.20 -23.64
CA ALA A 515 -2.22 -0.07 -25.10
C ALA A 515 -1.97 1.38 -25.54
N ASN A 516 -1.24 1.56 -26.65
CA ASN A 516 -0.92 2.88 -27.19
C ASN A 516 -2.19 3.52 -27.77
N ASP A 517 -2.70 4.54 -27.09
CA ASP A 517 -3.92 5.29 -27.45
C ASP A 517 -3.92 5.76 -28.90
N GLY A 518 -2.78 6.16 -29.46
CA GLY A 518 -2.67 6.56 -30.86
C GLY A 518 -3.00 5.40 -31.82
N GLN A 519 -2.44 4.22 -31.59
CA GLN A 519 -2.66 3.06 -32.47
C GLN A 519 -4.13 2.61 -32.47
N ILE A 520 -4.79 2.67 -31.30
CA ILE A 520 -6.22 2.39 -31.18
C ILE A 520 -7.02 3.39 -32.02
N LEU A 521 -6.73 4.69 -31.89
CA LEU A 521 -7.44 5.74 -32.62
C LEU A 521 -7.24 5.63 -34.14
N HIS A 522 -6.04 5.30 -34.63
CA HIS A 522 -5.83 5.04 -36.06
C HIS A 522 -6.70 3.87 -36.56
N LYS A 523 -6.74 2.77 -35.81
CA LYS A 523 -7.56 1.59 -36.18
C LYS A 523 -9.07 1.91 -36.17
N VAL A 524 -9.53 2.70 -35.21
CA VAL A 524 -10.92 3.19 -35.17
C VAL A 524 -11.22 4.03 -36.41
N LEU A 525 -10.37 5.00 -36.76
CA LEU A 525 -10.57 5.88 -37.91
C LEU A 525 -10.44 5.14 -39.25
N GLU A 526 -9.54 4.16 -39.35
CA GLU A 526 -9.45 3.26 -40.51
C GLU A 526 -10.78 2.54 -40.71
N ASN A 527 -11.31 1.91 -39.66
CA ASN A 527 -12.58 1.17 -39.72
C ASN A 527 -13.79 2.07 -39.96
N LEU A 528 -13.76 3.32 -39.49
CA LEU A 528 -14.85 4.28 -39.65
C LEU A 528 -15.20 4.56 -41.12
N PHE A 529 -14.19 4.54 -41.98
CA PHE A 529 -14.32 4.78 -43.42
C PHE A 529 -14.20 3.48 -44.24
N LYS A 530 -14.46 2.33 -43.62
CA LYS A 530 -14.36 1.01 -44.29
C LYS A 530 -15.36 0.78 -45.37
N ASP A 531 -16.62 1.02 -45.04
CA ASP A 531 -17.75 0.74 -45.90
C ASP A 531 -18.40 2.03 -46.42
N ARG A 532 -17.79 3.19 -46.13
CA ARG A 532 -18.29 4.52 -46.51
C ARG A 532 -17.15 5.46 -46.86
N SER A 533 -17.30 6.21 -47.95
CA SER A 533 -16.33 7.21 -48.40
C SER A 533 -16.58 8.61 -47.83
N PHE A 534 -17.71 8.85 -47.17
CA PHE A 534 -18.04 10.11 -46.50
C PHE A 534 -19.20 9.95 -45.51
N TYR A 535 -19.43 11.00 -44.74
CA TYR A 535 -20.60 11.18 -43.88
C TYR A 535 -21.20 12.57 -44.13
N ASP A 536 -22.53 12.62 -44.22
CA ASP A 536 -23.35 13.84 -44.34
C ASP A 536 -24.25 14.08 -43.12
N ASP A 537 -24.48 13.05 -42.31
CA ASP A 537 -25.16 13.11 -41.02
C ASP A 537 -24.15 13.08 -39.86
N GLU A 538 -24.15 14.15 -39.06
CA GLU A 538 -23.29 14.31 -37.90
C GLU A 538 -23.57 13.27 -36.81
N GLN A 539 -24.85 12.98 -36.54
CA GLN A 539 -25.24 12.03 -35.50
C GLN A 539 -24.81 10.61 -35.88
N LEU A 540 -24.98 10.24 -37.15
CA LEU A 540 -24.54 8.94 -37.64
C LEU A 540 -23.01 8.75 -37.55
N LEU A 541 -22.24 9.81 -37.82
CA LEU A 541 -20.79 9.79 -37.65
C LEU A 541 -20.40 9.61 -36.16
N ARG A 542 -21.07 10.30 -35.24
CA ARG A 542 -20.84 10.13 -33.78
C ARG A 542 -21.14 8.72 -33.33
N ASP A 543 -22.28 8.17 -33.72
CA ASP A 543 -22.73 6.86 -33.26
C ASP A 543 -21.79 5.76 -33.75
N ASN A 544 -21.35 5.82 -35.02
CA ASN A 544 -20.38 4.87 -35.56
C ASN A 544 -19.02 4.95 -34.85
N LEU A 545 -18.52 6.17 -34.57
CA LEU A 545 -17.29 6.36 -33.79
C LEU A 545 -17.41 5.72 -32.41
N LYS A 546 -18.52 5.97 -31.71
CA LYS A 546 -18.79 5.41 -30.38
C LYS A 546 -18.80 3.88 -30.39
N THR A 547 -19.48 3.28 -31.37
CA THR A 547 -19.51 1.83 -31.54
C THR A 547 -18.12 1.26 -31.78
N LEU A 548 -17.31 1.86 -32.65
CA LEU A 548 -15.96 1.39 -32.96
C LEU A 548 -15.00 1.53 -31.76
N ILE A 549 -15.11 2.63 -30.99
CA ILE A 549 -14.32 2.80 -29.76
C ILE A 549 -14.67 1.73 -28.73
N ALA A 550 -15.96 1.38 -28.59
CA ALA A 550 -16.41 0.35 -27.67
C ALA A 550 -15.95 -1.06 -28.06
N GLN A 551 -15.62 -1.30 -29.33
CA GLN A 551 -15.05 -2.57 -29.80
C GLN A 551 -13.55 -2.70 -29.49
N GLU A 552 -12.81 -1.59 -29.49
CA GLU A 552 -11.35 -1.60 -29.29
C GLU A 552 -10.95 -1.39 -27.82
N VAL A 553 -11.84 -0.84 -26.99
CA VAL A 553 -11.61 -0.62 -25.56
C VAL A 553 -12.73 -1.31 -24.77
N ASP A 554 -12.41 -2.13 -23.78
CA ASP A 554 -13.40 -2.80 -22.91
C ASP A 554 -13.82 -1.93 -21.69
N ASP A 555 -14.74 -2.42 -20.87
CA ASP A 555 -15.16 -1.78 -19.60
C ASP A 555 -14.57 -2.50 -18.36
N SER A 556 -13.49 -3.26 -18.52
CA SER A 556 -12.91 -4.07 -17.43
C SER A 556 -12.30 -3.23 -16.30
N THR A 557 -11.96 -1.96 -16.57
CA THR A 557 -11.34 -1.07 -15.60
C THR A 557 -11.98 0.33 -15.61
N VAL A 558 -11.97 0.99 -14.45
CA VAL A 558 -12.41 2.39 -14.30
C VAL A 558 -11.62 3.32 -15.23
N SER A 559 -10.33 3.03 -15.46
CA SER A 559 -9.48 3.78 -16.40
C SER A 559 -9.99 3.70 -17.84
N ASN A 560 -10.37 2.51 -18.31
CA ASN A 560 -10.92 2.33 -19.66
C ASN A 560 -12.27 3.04 -19.83
N ILE A 561 -13.15 2.95 -18.82
CA ILE A 561 -14.44 3.65 -18.83
C ILE A 561 -14.23 5.17 -18.92
N TYR A 562 -13.30 5.71 -18.13
CA TYR A 562 -12.95 7.13 -18.19
C TYR A 562 -12.37 7.52 -19.56
N LYS A 563 -11.47 6.70 -20.12
CA LYS A 563 -10.84 6.91 -21.42
C LYS A 563 -11.88 7.02 -22.55
N LYS A 564 -12.86 6.10 -22.60
CA LYS A 564 -13.95 6.15 -23.60
C LYS A 564 -14.70 7.48 -23.54
N ARG A 565 -15.16 7.86 -22.34
CA ARG A 565 -15.90 9.12 -22.13
C ARG A 565 -15.08 10.35 -22.51
N LEU A 566 -13.77 10.32 -22.23
CA LEU A 566 -12.86 11.40 -22.61
C LEU A 566 -12.71 11.51 -24.13
N TRP A 567 -12.52 10.40 -24.83
CA TRP A 567 -12.44 10.39 -26.30
C TRP A 567 -13.74 10.79 -26.97
N GLU A 568 -14.88 10.26 -26.50
CA GLU A 568 -16.21 10.66 -26.99
C GLU A 568 -16.36 12.18 -26.96
N ARG A 569 -16.03 12.82 -25.82
CA ARG A 569 -16.10 14.28 -25.71
C ARG A 569 -15.12 15.03 -26.61
N LYS A 570 -13.89 14.52 -26.76
CA LYS A 570 -12.82 15.19 -27.50
C LYS A 570 -12.98 15.07 -29.02
N LEU A 571 -13.58 13.99 -29.50
CA LEU A 571 -13.82 13.74 -30.92
C LEU A 571 -14.96 14.58 -31.50
N GLU A 572 -15.76 15.25 -30.66
CA GLU A 572 -16.88 16.10 -31.10
C GLU A 572 -16.46 17.19 -32.09
N HIS A 573 -15.28 17.80 -31.88
CA HIS A 573 -14.74 18.81 -32.80
C HIS A 573 -14.28 18.21 -34.13
N LEU A 574 -13.73 16.98 -34.10
CA LEU A 574 -13.37 16.26 -35.31
C LEU A 574 -14.61 15.95 -36.14
N VAL A 575 -15.68 15.47 -35.49
CA VAL A 575 -16.95 15.12 -36.15
C VAL A 575 -17.51 16.31 -36.95
N SER A 576 -17.71 17.44 -36.29
CA SER A 576 -18.25 18.65 -36.94
C SER A 576 -17.40 19.12 -38.13
N LYS A 577 -16.06 19.08 -38.00
CA LYS A 577 -15.14 19.46 -39.07
C LYS A 577 -15.09 18.46 -40.22
N GLN A 578 -15.25 17.16 -39.94
CA GLN A 578 -15.31 16.13 -40.97
C GLN A 578 -16.59 16.26 -41.80
N ILE A 579 -17.75 16.53 -41.17
CA ILE A 579 -18.99 16.80 -41.92
C ILE A 579 -18.81 17.99 -42.87
N LYS A 580 -18.20 19.08 -42.39
CA LYS A 580 -17.89 20.22 -43.25
C LYS A 580 -16.94 19.84 -44.40
N HIS A 581 -15.86 19.13 -44.11
CA HIS A 581 -14.90 18.66 -45.11
C HIS A 581 -15.57 17.82 -46.21
N PHE A 582 -16.51 16.94 -45.84
CA PHE A 582 -17.27 16.17 -46.82
C PHE A 582 -18.31 16.99 -47.58
N SER A 583 -18.89 18.01 -46.94
CA SER A 583 -19.80 18.97 -47.60
C SER A 583 -19.08 19.79 -48.67
N ASP A 584 -17.77 20.04 -48.50
CA ASP A 584 -16.91 20.71 -49.49
C ASP A 584 -16.52 19.78 -50.67
N GLY A 585 -17.07 18.56 -50.73
CA GLY A 585 -16.94 17.64 -51.87
C GLY A 585 -15.82 16.61 -51.76
N TRP A 586 -15.08 16.57 -50.65
CA TRP A 586 -14.03 15.57 -50.43
C TRP A 586 -14.62 14.18 -50.18
N ARG A 587 -13.97 13.14 -50.69
CA ARG A 587 -14.36 11.74 -50.45
C ARG A 587 -13.12 10.91 -50.12
N VAL A 588 -13.25 10.05 -49.11
CA VAL A 588 -12.20 9.09 -48.73
C VAL A 588 -12.07 8.01 -49.79
N VAL A 589 -10.90 7.90 -50.42
CA VAL A 589 -10.63 6.94 -51.49
C VAL A 589 -9.67 5.82 -51.10
N ALA A 590 -8.82 6.05 -50.09
CA ALA A 590 -7.91 5.04 -49.58
C ALA A 590 -7.60 5.27 -48.09
N ARG A 591 -7.30 4.17 -47.39
CA ARG A 591 -6.97 4.13 -45.96
C ARG A 591 -5.82 3.15 -45.74
N GLU A 592 -4.93 3.46 -44.80
CA GLU A 592 -3.72 2.66 -44.50
C GLU A 592 -3.00 2.19 -45.78
N LYS A 593 -2.92 3.09 -46.77
CA LYS A 593 -2.40 2.77 -48.10
C LYS A 593 -0.90 2.63 -48.04
N ARG A 594 -0.41 1.42 -48.24
CA ARG A 594 1.03 1.16 -48.36
C ARG A 594 1.57 1.72 -49.67
N VAL A 595 2.64 2.49 -49.57
CA VAL A 595 3.35 3.08 -50.69
C VAL A 595 4.82 2.70 -50.64
N TYR A 596 5.40 2.47 -51.81
CA TYR A 596 6.78 2.03 -51.98
C TYR A 596 7.41 2.79 -53.14
N GLY A 597 8.71 3.06 -53.04
CA GLY A 597 9.43 3.74 -54.09
C GLY A 597 10.87 4.01 -53.72
N GLU A 598 11.58 4.65 -54.63
CA GLU A 598 12.98 5.03 -54.44
C GLU A 598 13.11 6.55 -54.34
N ILE A 599 13.81 7.02 -53.31
CA ILE A 599 14.11 8.43 -53.09
C ILE A 599 15.63 8.56 -53.00
N GLY A 600 16.22 9.32 -53.91
CA GLY A 600 17.68 9.48 -53.99
C GLY A 600 18.47 8.17 -54.12
N GLY A 601 17.85 7.09 -54.66
CA GLY A 601 18.46 5.77 -54.84
C GLY A 601 18.36 4.83 -53.62
N LEU A 602 17.71 5.25 -52.53
CA LEU A 602 17.38 4.38 -51.40
C LEU A 602 15.93 3.92 -51.49
N LYS A 603 15.66 2.69 -51.04
CA LYS A 603 14.30 2.13 -51.00
C LYS A 603 13.55 2.69 -49.79
N PHE A 604 12.36 3.23 -50.04
CA PHE A 604 11.46 3.76 -49.01
C PHE A 604 10.09 3.06 -49.06
N LYS A 605 9.50 2.92 -47.87
CA LYS A 605 8.12 2.50 -47.66
C LYS A 605 7.39 3.46 -46.72
N GLY A 606 6.09 3.58 -46.92
CA GLY A 606 5.19 4.36 -46.07
C GLY A 606 3.81 3.72 -45.94
N SER A 607 3.08 4.07 -44.88
CA SER A 607 1.64 3.81 -44.75
C SER A 607 0.95 5.15 -44.67
N ILE A 608 0.15 5.50 -45.68
CA ILE A 608 -0.64 6.73 -45.66
C ILE A 608 -1.96 6.41 -44.96
N ASP A 609 -2.22 7.06 -43.82
CA ASP A 609 -3.42 6.80 -43.03
C ASP A 609 -4.70 7.00 -43.85
N ARG A 610 -4.78 8.10 -44.61
CA ARG A 610 -5.96 8.44 -45.41
C ARG A 610 -5.62 9.28 -46.64
N ILE A 611 -6.32 9.00 -47.74
CA ILE A 611 -6.30 9.81 -48.96
C ILE A 611 -7.73 10.21 -49.29
N ASP A 612 -7.93 11.52 -49.46
CA ASP A 612 -9.19 12.10 -49.88
C ASP A 612 -9.06 12.71 -51.27
N GLN A 613 -10.13 12.66 -52.06
CA GLN A 613 -10.17 13.25 -53.39
C GLN A 613 -11.43 14.07 -53.63
N THR A 614 -11.24 15.14 -54.39
CA THR A 614 -12.28 15.83 -55.16
C THR A 614 -12.04 15.51 -56.65
N PRO A 615 -12.92 15.95 -57.58
CA PRO A 615 -12.67 15.74 -59.01
C PRO A 615 -11.35 16.35 -59.52
N THR A 616 -10.77 17.34 -58.81
CA THR A 616 -9.61 18.11 -59.29
C THR A 616 -8.38 18.04 -58.38
N HIS A 617 -8.52 17.64 -57.11
CA HIS A 617 -7.44 17.65 -56.11
C HIS A 617 -7.41 16.35 -55.29
N SER A 618 -6.21 15.95 -54.87
CA SER A 618 -5.98 14.88 -53.89
C SER A 618 -5.41 15.46 -52.60
N LEU A 619 -5.79 14.90 -51.46
CA LEU A 619 -5.32 15.30 -50.15
C LEU A 619 -4.84 14.07 -49.37
N VAL A 620 -3.55 14.06 -49.05
CA VAL A 620 -2.91 13.04 -48.23
C VAL A 620 -2.95 13.49 -46.78
N ILE A 621 -3.50 12.63 -45.91
CA ILE A 621 -3.80 12.95 -44.52
C ILE A 621 -3.08 11.95 -43.61
N ASP A 622 -2.48 12.48 -42.54
CA ASP A 622 -1.99 11.70 -41.40
C ASP A 622 -2.64 12.19 -40.10
N TYR A 623 -3.03 11.24 -39.27
CA TYR A 623 -3.70 11.49 -38.01
C TYR A 623 -2.69 11.70 -36.88
N LYS A 624 -2.88 12.74 -36.08
CA LYS A 624 -2.07 13.01 -34.88
C LYS A 624 -2.96 13.12 -33.65
N SER A 625 -2.68 12.30 -32.64
CA SER A 625 -3.37 12.35 -31.34
C SER A 625 -2.87 13.47 -30.43
N GLY A 626 -1.73 14.08 -30.74
CA GLY A 626 -1.15 15.23 -30.03
C GLY A 626 -1.12 16.50 -30.90
N SER A 627 -0.67 17.60 -30.30
CA SER A 627 -0.79 18.92 -30.94
C SER A 627 0.08 19.13 -32.17
N ILE A 628 -0.53 19.68 -33.23
CA ILE A 628 0.11 19.97 -34.53
C ILE A 628 0.35 21.48 -34.76
N LYS A 629 0.15 22.32 -33.75
CA LYS A 629 0.31 23.80 -33.84
C LYS A 629 1.72 24.28 -34.26
N LYS A 630 2.73 23.41 -34.17
CA LYS A 630 4.13 23.74 -34.51
C LYS A 630 4.58 23.26 -35.91
N VAL A 631 3.71 22.57 -36.67
CA VAL A 631 4.05 21.96 -37.98
C VAL A 631 4.59 23.00 -38.99
N ASN A 632 4.08 24.23 -38.94
CA ASN A 632 4.51 25.34 -39.80
C ASN A 632 5.34 26.41 -39.05
N SER A 633 5.87 26.10 -37.86
CA SER A 633 6.68 27.07 -37.09
C SER A 633 8.09 27.26 -37.68
N ILE A 634 8.53 28.53 -37.80
CA ILE A 634 9.74 28.96 -38.52
C ILE A 634 11.06 28.61 -37.78
N LYS A 635 11.04 27.89 -36.65
CA LYS A 635 12.27 27.64 -35.86
C LYS A 635 13.21 26.66 -36.59
N LYS A 636 14.23 27.24 -37.24
CA LYS A 636 15.45 26.64 -37.84
C LYS A 636 15.28 25.27 -38.51
N PHE A 637 15.02 25.30 -39.82
CA PHE A 637 15.03 24.14 -40.72
C PHE A 637 16.27 23.23 -40.58
N GLU A 638 17.40 23.76 -40.10
CA GLU A 638 18.66 23.04 -39.85
C GLU A 638 18.53 21.82 -38.90
N ASN A 639 17.51 21.76 -38.03
CA ASN A 639 17.30 20.65 -37.08
C ASN A 639 16.02 19.84 -37.38
N LEU A 640 15.48 19.92 -38.60
CA LEU A 640 14.26 19.20 -38.96
C LEU A 640 14.54 17.69 -39.06
N SER A 641 13.85 16.89 -38.24
CA SER A 641 13.96 15.42 -38.25
C SER A 641 12.71 14.71 -38.80
N ASP A 642 11.62 15.46 -39.02
CA ASP A 642 10.33 14.92 -39.43
C ASP A 642 10.03 15.23 -40.90
N PHE A 643 10.26 14.23 -41.76
CA PHE A 643 10.08 14.32 -43.21
C PHE A 643 8.93 13.43 -43.70
N GLN A 644 7.99 13.07 -42.83
CA GLN A 644 6.94 12.11 -43.17
C GLN A 644 6.15 12.52 -44.42
N MET A 645 5.71 13.78 -44.49
CA MET A 645 4.92 14.29 -45.62
C MET A 645 5.76 14.45 -46.89
N ASN A 646 7.02 14.86 -46.79
CA ASN A 646 7.94 14.95 -47.92
C ASN A 646 8.19 13.58 -48.56
N ILE A 647 8.35 12.54 -47.73
CA ILE A 647 8.48 11.16 -48.21
C ILE A 647 7.19 10.74 -48.91
N TYR A 648 6.01 11.02 -48.34
CA TYR A 648 4.75 10.69 -49.00
C TYR A 648 4.56 11.42 -50.32
N LYS A 649 4.98 12.70 -50.44
CA LYS A 649 5.00 13.45 -51.70
C LYS A 649 5.83 12.72 -52.75
N GLU A 650 7.06 12.36 -52.42
CA GLU A 650 7.96 11.67 -53.33
C GLU A 650 7.47 10.29 -53.75
N LEU A 651 6.85 9.54 -52.83
CA LEU A 651 6.31 8.21 -53.12
C LEU A 651 5.00 8.25 -53.93
N THR A 652 4.25 9.36 -53.89
CA THR A 652 2.94 9.46 -54.55
C THR A 652 2.94 10.28 -55.83
N LYS A 653 4.00 11.06 -56.12
CA LYS A 653 4.09 11.96 -57.28
C LYS A 653 3.78 11.37 -58.66
N LYS A 654 3.98 10.06 -58.83
CA LYS A 654 3.68 9.35 -60.10
C LYS A 654 2.23 8.84 -60.19
N THR A 655 1.53 8.79 -59.07
CA THR A 655 0.22 8.14 -58.93
C THR A 655 -0.91 9.10 -58.61
N LEU A 656 -0.61 10.25 -58.02
CA LEU A 656 -1.57 11.28 -57.65
C LEU A 656 -1.19 12.62 -58.30
N SER A 657 -2.19 13.35 -58.78
CA SER A 657 -2.07 14.69 -59.36
C SER A 657 -2.72 15.74 -58.45
N ASN A 658 -2.22 16.98 -58.45
CA ASN A 658 -2.70 18.10 -57.63
C ASN A 658 -2.85 17.73 -56.15
N VAL A 659 -1.74 17.32 -55.55
CA VAL A 659 -1.71 16.71 -54.21
C VAL A 659 -1.34 17.74 -53.14
N GLU A 660 -2.20 17.84 -52.13
CA GLU A 660 -1.91 18.54 -50.89
C GLU A 660 -1.64 17.56 -49.76
N PHE A 661 -0.91 18.01 -48.74
CA PHE A 661 -0.52 17.20 -47.59
C PHE A 661 -0.97 17.90 -46.32
N ALA A 662 -1.63 17.17 -45.42
CA ALA A 662 -2.16 17.72 -44.19
C ALA A 662 -2.06 16.76 -43.01
N TYR A 663 -2.04 17.33 -41.81
CA TYR A 663 -2.26 16.60 -40.57
C TYR A 663 -3.64 16.92 -40.01
N ILE A 664 -4.26 15.94 -39.36
CA ILE A 664 -5.49 16.13 -38.58
C ILE A 664 -5.20 15.92 -37.09
N GLU A 665 -5.57 16.89 -36.27
CA GLU A 665 -5.51 16.78 -34.79
C GLU A 665 -6.76 16.07 -34.26
N ILE A 666 -6.63 14.84 -33.77
CA ILE A 666 -7.78 13.97 -33.44
C ILE A 666 -8.48 14.39 -32.13
N LEU A 667 -7.71 14.65 -31.07
CA LEU A 667 -8.21 14.72 -29.68
C LEU A 667 -8.31 16.13 -29.08
N ASP A 668 -8.00 17.18 -29.85
CA ASP A 668 -8.08 18.56 -29.36
C ASP A 668 -9.03 19.37 -30.26
N SER A 669 -8.52 20.01 -31.31
CA SER A 669 -9.33 20.93 -32.12
C SER A 669 -10.06 20.26 -33.29
N GLY A 670 -9.67 19.07 -33.75
CA GLY A 670 -10.17 18.51 -35.01
C GLY A 670 -9.64 19.22 -36.25
N ASP A 671 -8.66 20.14 -36.12
CA ASP A 671 -8.15 20.94 -37.24
C ASP A 671 -7.45 20.09 -38.28
N LEU A 672 -7.69 20.44 -39.54
CA LEU A 672 -6.91 20.02 -40.69
C LEU A 672 -5.90 21.13 -41.01
N ILE A 673 -4.62 20.86 -40.79
CA ILE A 673 -3.54 21.82 -41.04
C ILE A 673 -2.73 21.34 -42.25
N LYS A 674 -2.75 22.13 -43.33
CA LYS A 674 -1.93 21.89 -44.51
C LYS A 674 -0.46 22.16 -44.20
N VAL A 675 0.42 21.34 -44.77
CA VAL A 675 1.86 21.50 -44.61
C VAL A 675 2.37 22.52 -45.60
N ASP A 676 2.91 23.62 -45.09
CA ASP A 676 3.50 24.68 -45.90
C ASP A 676 4.98 24.39 -46.22
N ARG A 677 5.49 25.05 -47.26
CA ARG A 677 6.91 25.05 -47.68
C ARG A 677 7.47 23.64 -47.91
N MET A 678 6.69 22.81 -48.59
CA MET A 678 7.06 21.43 -48.90
C MET A 678 8.33 21.34 -49.75
N ASP A 679 8.51 22.26 -50.70
CA ASP A 679 9.67 22.26 -51.60
C ASP A 679 10.98 22.57 -50.85
N GLU A 680 10.98 23.56 -49.95
CA GLU A 680 12.15 23.85 -49.08
C GLU A 680 12.53 22.62 -48.23
N LYS A 681 11.55 21.94 -47.64
CA LYS A 681 11.78 20.73 -46.82
C LYS A 681 12.29 19.54 -47.65
N GLU A 682 11.98 19.50 -48.95
CA GLU A 682 12.42 18.44 -49.85
C GLU A 682 13.92 18.51 -50.15
N GLU A 683 14.47 19.73 -50.27
CA GLU A 683 15.91 19.94 -50.44
C GLU A 683 16.71 19.36 -49.25
N TYR A 684 16.29 19.64 -48.01
CA TYR A 684 16.91 19.09 -46.81
C TYR A 684 16.77 17.56 -46.72
N LEU A 685 15.62 17.00 -47.12
CA LEU A 685 15.44 15.54 -47.19
C LEU A 685 16.48 14.92 -48.13
N MET A 686 16.68 15.50 -49.30
CA MET A 686 17.65 15.02 -50.28
C MET A 686 19.10 15.15 -49.78
N GLU A 687 19.43 16.23 -49.07
CA GLU A 687 20.71 16.39 -48.39
C GLU A 687 20.95 15.29 -47.35
N HIS A 688 19.97 15.03 -46.48
CA HIS A 688 20.07 13.95 -45.49
C HIS A 688 20.22 12.59 -46.15
N ILE A 689 19.51 12.30 -47.24
CA ILE A 689 19.67 11.05 -48.01
C ILE A 689 21.06 10.94 -48.63
N ALA A 690 21.62 12.04 -49.15
CA ALA A 690 22.99 12.06 -49.67
C ALA A 690 24.01 11.73 -48.56
N ASN A 691 23.88 12.37 -47.40
CA ASN A 691 24.71 12.13 -46.22
C ASN A 691 24.58 10.69 -45.70
N LEU A 692 23.36 10.14 -45.72
CA LEU A 692 23.06 8.78 -45.30
C LEU A 692 23.77 7.76 -46.19
N LYS A 693 23.76 7.94 -47.52
CA LYS A 693 24.48 7.08 -48.48
C LYS A 693 25.99 7.13 -48.33
N ALA A 694 26.54 8.31 -47.99
CA ALA A 694 27.97 8.50 -47.81
C ALA A 694 28.49 7.90 -46.48
N THR A 695 27.60 7.71 -45.48
CA THR A 695 27.98 7.19 -44.17
C THR A 695 28.34 5.70 -44.26
N LYS A 696 29.58 5.34 -43.90
CA LYS A 696 30.07 3.94 -43.84
C LYS A 696 30.17 3.36 -42.43
N THR A 697 30.22 4.23 -41.43
CA THR A 697 30.33 3.85 -40.01
C THR A 697 29.39 4.69 -39.17
N LEU A 698 28.65 4.08 -38.25
CA LEU A 698 27.84 4.81 -37.26
C LEU A 698 28.63 5.03 -35.99
N ASN A 699 28.76 6.29 -35.59
CA ASN A 699 29.20 6.66 -34.26
C ASN A 699 28.00 6.53 -33.29
N LEU A 700 28.16 5.69 -32.28
CA LEU A 700 27.15 5.40 -31.26
C LEU A 700 27.39 6.19 -29.96
N GLU A 701 28.09 7.31 -30.01
CA GLU A 701 28.22 8.24 -28.88
C GLU A 701 26.86 8.77 -28.37
N LYS A 702 26.80 9.06 -27.07
CA LYS A 702 25.58 9.61 -26.45
C LYS A 702 25.42 11.07 -26.88
N ARG A 703 24.26 11.44 -27.45
CA ARG A 703 23.95 12.84 -27.81
C ARG A 703 24.02 13.77 -26.59
N ALA A 704 24.56 14.98 -26.72
CA ALA A 704 24.64 15.93 -25.60
C ALA A 704 23.25 16.37 -25.10
N ASP A 705 22.31 16.64 -26.02
CA ASP A 705 20.94 17.04 -25.67
C ASP A 705 20.13 15.85 -25.12
N ILE A 706 19.62 16.00 -23.90
CA ILE A 706 18.88 14.99 -23.15
C ILE A 706 17.36 15.15 -23.21
N HIS A 707 16.82 16.21 -23.83
CA HIS A 707 15.38 16.50 -23.83
C HIS A 707 14.55 15.28 -24.29
N ASN A 708 14.95 14.63 -25.38
CA ASN A 708 14.26 13.45 -25.92
C ASN A 708 14.63 12.14 -25.21
N CYS A 709 15.60 12.15 -24.29
CA CYS A 709 16.06 10.93 -23.61
C CYS A 709 15.14 10.50 -22.47
N ASN A 710 14.45 11.45 -21.83
CA ASN A 710 13.55 11.18 -20.70
C ASN A 710 12.36 10.29 -21.07
N TYR A 711 11.96 10.30 -22.34
CA TYR A 711 10.84 9.52 -22.88
C TYR A 711 11.31 8.41 -23.83
N CYS A 712 12.61 8.09 -23.83
CA CYS A 712 13.17 7.09 -24.73
C CYS A 712 12.93 5.68 -24.17
N GLU A 713 12.36 4.80 -25.00
CA GLU A 713 12.10 3.40 -24.65
C GLU A 713 13.38 2.59 -24.34
N TYR A 714 14.54 3.09 -24.76
CA TYR A 714 15.85 2.46 -24.55
C TYR A 714 16.69 3.19 -23.48
N GLN A 715 16.07 4.01 -22.62
CA GLN A 715 16.78 4.82 -21.62
C GLN A 715 17.64 3.99 -20.65
N LEU A 716 17.19 2.79 -20.25
CA LEU A 716 17.92 1.89 -19.37
C LEU A 716 19.16 1.33 -20.06
N LEU A 717 19.00 0.86 -21.31
CA LEU A 717 20.14 0.43 -22.11
C LEU A 717 21.10 1.60 -22.31
N CYS A 718 20.61 2.81 -22.58
CA CYS A 718 21.42 4.01 -22.76
C CYS A 718 22.11 4.50 -21.46
N GLN A 719 21.78 3.92 -20.30
CA GLN A 719 22.21 4.37 -18.96
C GLN A 719 21.87 5.85 -18.72
N ARG A 720 20.69 6.27 -19.20
CA ARG A 720 20.11 7.60 -18.96
C ARG A 720 18.78 7.54 -18.21
N GLY A 721 18.18 6.34 -18.11
CA GLY A 721 17.01 6.11 -17.29
C GLY A 721 17.38 5.96 -15.82
N ALA A 722 16.46 6.33 -14.94
CA ALA A 722 16.57 5.94 -13.53
C ALA A 722 16.50 4.41 -13.44
N TYR A 723 17.52 3.79 -12.84
CA TYR A 723 17.38 2.42 -12.34
C TYR A 723 16.29 2.45 -11.27
N LEU A 724 15.38 1.46 -11.33
CA LEU A 724 14.20 1.29 -10.49
C LEU A 724 14.32 1.99 -9.13
N ARG A 725 13.49 3.02 -8.90
CA ARG A 725 13.24 3.60 -7.57
C ARG A 725 12.42 2.64 -6.74
#